data_AF-A0A971ABJ5-F1
#
_entry.id   AF-A0A971ABJ5-F1
#
_cell.length_a   1.000
_cell.length_b   1.000
_cell.length_c   1.000
_cell.angle_alpha   90.00
_cell.angle_beta   90.00
_cell.angle_gamma   90.00
#
_symmetry.space_group_name_H-M   'P 1'
#
loop_
_entity.id
_entity.type
_entity.pdbx_description
1 polymer ?
#
loop_
_entity_poly.entity_id
_entity_poly.type
_entity_poly.pdbx_seq_one_letter_code
_entity_poly.pdbx_strand_id
1 'polypeptide(L)'
;GFGLREYTVKFLPDTLLLMGRDDPDRSELKYEVDTAYDSLPNLYSDRGSAFAVYDLLEKYCGVRWYRPGPIGLVYPEKTTLTVSGPDIRRSPMSRHLQLYYGNVEGFDGAIGLQPRDSLERAEITNLLYEEIYAKYDPKKTQANLLARRKEGMLYLHRMRTGGEPFAGNHSFYGYYDRFWEKNPQKPELWEEAHPEWFAQGYEGKPPQMRYTSRGFIEQVIKDAREYFDTGKKYPGAQAFGEYFALCPMDNSSYSKDPEEQALFNQDEASNMQFNNGRWSDLIWGFTNEVAKEVRKTHPDKYLVQLAYAQYAYYPRHIRLEPNIAVQLCLHIRNWWCPSMEVNDVKMLTEWATKEPGRPLYMFNYYCFPQENSGYGKSWHCFPGFFGHAAARQAQLYKKYGVRGIFFCGVPTDPDHYFVTKMYDDPDLNFDQALDEYFKLYYGAAAEPLKQIYLKIEDIFGNPKNYPLHIQRDNRHYHQNVELAWGYLGTEKRMAELQELMDQANALAQTEMEKRRVLVFQREIWDYMVQGKRKYMEGLGQNVNAGKAIRAQLLRRGGPLRDPGEVDFIEATPLYGWRQASGEPTKRLLRGQVAHDKRYLYLELTDASGDTPKSDPEITGGDYWQVLLAEARGAGYRALLENPEGKVRSQVGPPETAGNEPPWESLAKVTSSVAGGEWVTRIALPLSKVVADGIEPGEQFFMNVVRRSGTDDDQPMWASTQADFEDTARLNAVQLDEGKALAGLDLDLVPTEPVREGVVGLWEFTEGSGTTVADSSGYGAEGKLINGPTWGTGRHGKAVELNGYYRWVDLGLEPQFVLQTLALETWVKFTTMAGYAAVMGRGYAEGGSYSLHIRYGDGSIWFELGDTQGKRHIYNPREAAVPVGEWCHIVGTYDGQTMRVYLNGREVGSGLPVQLTIAEGKSPLTVGYLPQNGWMVGLVDEAAIYDRALTREEVWQNYLWGRRK
;
A
#
# COMPACT_ATOMS: atom_id res chain seq x y z
N GLY A 1 0.03 22.65 45.15
CA GLY A 1 -0.29 21.29 44.72
C GLY A 1 0.39 21.01 43.40
N PHE A 2 0.61 19.74 43.09
CA PHE A 2 1.11 19.29 41.79
C PHE A 2 -0.03 19.20 40.76
N GLY A 3 0.23 19.58 39.51
CA GLY A 3 -0.65 19.34 38.36
C GLY A 3 -0.75 17.86 38.00
N LEU A 4 -1.61 17.52 37.04
CA LEU A 4 -1.77 16.14 36.55
C LEU A 4 -0.40 15.58 36.12
N ARG A 5 -0.02 14.41 36.67
CA ARG A 5 1.27 13.74 36.42
C ARG A 5 2.52 14.60 36.70
N GLU A 6 2.38 15.73 37.39
CA GLU A 6 3.48 16.63 37.72
C GLU A 6 4.27 16.09 38.92
N TYR A 7 5.59 16.29 38.88
CA TYR A 7 6.51 15.84 39.93
C TYR A 7 7.76 16.74 40.01
N THR A 8 8.57 16.52 41.05
CA THR A 8 9.84 17.22 41.28
C THR A 8 10.92 16.27 41.80
N VAL A 9 12.17 16.54 41.41
CA VAL A 9 13.39 15.99 42.01
C VAL A 9 14.21 17.18 42.50
N LYS A 10 14.55 17.22 43.79
CA LYS A 10 15.40 18.28 44.35
C LYS A 10 16.60 17.74 45.09
N PHE A 11 17.75 18.37 44.85
CA PHE A 11 19.02 18.04 45.49
C PHE A 11 19.34 19.09 46.56
N LEU A 12 19.07 18.75 47.83
CA LEU A 12 19.42 19.56 48.99
C LEU A 12 20.74 19.03 49.61
N PRO A 13 21.44 19.81 50.46
CA PRO A 13 22.78 19.44 50.95
C PRO A 13 22.90 18.02 51.50
N ASP A 14 21.93 17.59 52.31
CA ASP A 14 21.89 16.25 52.92
C ASP A 14 20.56 15.52 52.64
N THR A 15 19.81 15.93 51.62
CA THR A 15 18.46 15.41 51.38
C THR A 15 18.12 15.40 49.90
N LEU A 16 17.59 14.27 49.43
CA LEU A 16 16.98 14.15 48.11
C LEU A 16 15.45 14.15 48.27
N LEU A 17 14.78 15.10 47.62
CA LEU A 17 13.31 15.19 47.65
C LEU A 17 12.74 14.68 46.33
N LEU A 18 11.91 13.63 46.40
CA LEU A 18 11.18 13.05 45.29
C LEU A 18 9.70 13.12 45.63
N MET A 19 8.93 13.93 44.90
CA MET A 19 7.52 14.14 45.18
C MET A 19 6.75 14.38 43.88
N GLY A 20 5.48 13.99 43.86
CA GLY A 20 4.56 14.37 42.80
C GLY A 20 3.10 14.23 43.21
N ARG A 21 2.23 14.33 42.21
CA ARG A 21 0.80 14.02 42.36
C ARG A 21 0.59 12.51 42.27
N ASP A 22 0.07 11.90 43.33
CA ASP A 22 -0.23 10.48 43.39
C ASP A 22 -1.69 10.24 43.83
N ASP A 23 -2.27 9.12 43.40
CA ASP A 23 -3.53 8.62 43.96
C ASP A 23 -3.34 8.19 45.43
N PRO A 24 -4.40 8.16 46.26
CA PRO A 24 -4.32 7.63 47.61
C PRO A 24 -3.82 6.19 47.63
N ASP A 25 -2.78 5.94 48.42
CA ASP A 25 -2.12 4.63 48.53
C ASP A 25 -3.09 3.55 49.06
N ARG A 26 -3.19 2.38 48.40
CA ARG A 26 -4.18 1.35 48.78
C ARG A 26 -3.61 -0.03 49.16
N SER A 27 -2.30 -0.29 49.05
CA SER A 27 -1.74 -1.60 49.42
C SER A 27 -0.22 -1.63 49.49
N GLU A 28 0.34 -2.54 50.30
CA GLU A 28 1.76 -2.91 50.30
C GLU A 28 2.17 -3.48 48.93
N LEU A 29 3.28 -2.98 48.37
CA LEU A 29 3.79 -3.42 47.08
C LEU A 29 4.54 -4.76 47.24
N LYS A 30 4.12 -5.77 46.48
CA LYS A 30 4.68 -7.13 46.54
C LYS A 30 5.70 -7.30 45.42
N TYR A 31 6.97 -7.52 45.79
CA TYR A 31 8.06 -7.70 44.84
C TYR A 31 8.38 -9.16 44.52
N GLU A 32 8.10 -10.06 45.46
CA GLU A 32 8.18 -11.50 45.28
C GLU A 32 6.77 -12.09 45.12
N VAL A 33 6.66 -13.26 44.51
CA VAL A 33 5.43 -14.05 44.25
C VAL A 33 4.63 -13.71 42.98
N ASP A 34 3.91 -14.72 42.49
CA ASP A 34 2.89 -14.74 41.42
C ASP A 34 1.79 -13.66 41.52
N THR A 35 1.71 -12.91 42.63
CA THR A 35 0.71 -11.85 42.89
C THR A 35 1.28 -10.43 42.81
N ALA A 36 2.56 -10.27 42.45
CA ALA A 36 3.22 -8.96 42.37
C ALA A 36 2.51 -7.98 41.42
N TYR A 37 1.99 -8.49 40.31
CA TYR A 37 1.23 -7.70 39.34
C TYR A 37 0.01 -7.02 39.96
N ASP A 38 -0.72 -7.73 40.82
CA ASP A 38 -1.97 -7.22 41.44
C ASP A 38 -1.72 -6.10 42.45
N SER A 39 -0.46 -5.91 42.87
CA SER A 39 -0.05 -4.81 43.76
C SER A 39 0.47 -3.57 43.04
N LEU A 40 0.64 -3.63 41.70
CA LEU A 40 1.08 -2.49 40.91
C LEU A 40 -0.08 -1.54 40.62
N PRO A 41 0.17 -0.21 40.60
CA PRO A 41 -0.87 0.75 40.27
C PRO A 41 -1.29 0.63 38.79
N ASN A 42 -2.56 0.89 38.51
CA ASN A 42 -3.07 0.91 37.14
C ASN A 42 -2.34 1.96 36.28
N LEU A 43 -2.32 1.78 34.95
CA LEU A 43 -1.76 2.76 33.99
C LEU A 43 -2.44 4.14 34.06
N TYR A 44 -3.68 4.20 34.54
CA TYR A 44 -4.45 5.45 34.64
C TYR A 44 -4.39 6.11 36.02
N SER A 45 -3.64 5.55 36.97
CA SER A 45 -3.42 6.16 38.28
C SER A 45 -2.43 7.33 38.20
N ASP A 46 -2.67 8.35 39.03
CA ASP A 46 -1.69 9.41 39.28
C ASP A 46 -0.48 8.83 40.04
N ARG A 47 0.72 9.01 39.50
CA ARG A 47 1.98 8.36 39.95
C ARG A 47 3.19 9.28 39.82
N GLY A 48 3.00 10.57 40.10
CA GLY A 48 4.04 11.60 39.98
C GLY A 48 5.30 11.27 40.77
N SER A 49 5.19 10.74 42.01
CA SER A 49 6.37 10.39 42.79
C SER A 49 7.17 9.25 42.16
N ALA A 50 6.51 8.28 41.50
CA ALA A 50 7.20 7.25 40.74
C ALA A 50 7.95 7.83 39.52
N PHE A 51 7.37 8.81 38.83
CA PHE A 51 8.05 9.50 37.73
C PHE A 51 9.28 10.29 38.19
N ALA A 52 9.25 10.89 39.40
CA ALA A 52 10.42 11.51 40.00
C ALA A 52 11.55 10.51 40.25
N VAL A 53 11.22 9.31 40.76
CA VAL A 53 12.19 8.22 40.93
C VAL A 53 12.76 7.77 39.58
N TYR A 54 11.92 7.59 38.56
CA TYR A 54 12.41 7.18 37.23
C TYR A 54 13.31 8.25 36.60
N ASP A 55 12.97 9.53 36.70
CA ASP A 55 13.84 10.61 36.21
C ASP A 55 15.15 10.68 36.99
N LEU A 56 15.12 10.48 38.31
CA LEU A 56 16.35 10.40 39.11
C LEU A 56 17.28 9.29 38.58
N LEU A 57 16.72 8.09 38.42
CA LEU A 57 17.46 6.90 38.01
C LEU A 57 17.99 7.03 36.58
N GLU A 58 17.18 7.54 35.64
CA GLU A 58 17.61 7.75 34.26
C GLU A 58 18.63 8.88 34.16
N LYS A 59 18.32 10.07 34.67
CA LYS A 59 19.12 11.28 34.39
C LYS A 59 20.38 11.40 35.25
N TYR A 60 20.37 10.85 36.47
CA TYR A 60 21.46 11.07 37.44
C TYR A 60 22.12 9.78 37.95
N CYS A 61 21.52 8.61 37.76
CA CYS A 61 22.12 7.33 38.16
C CYS A 61 22.60 6.47 36.97
N GLY A 62 22.25 6.83 35.73
CA GLY A 62 22.65 6.10 34.52
C GLY A 62 21.88 4.80 34.29
N VAL A 63 20.71 4.63 34.91
CA VAL A 63 19.86 3.45 34.71
C VAL A 63 19.05 3.61 33.42
N ARG A 64 18.91 2.53 32.63
CA ARG A 64 18.13 2.51 31.40
C ARG A 64 17.26 1.25 31.34
N TRP A 65 16.07 1.40 30.77
CA TRP A 65 15.13 0.31 30.51
C TRP A 65 14.75 0.34 29.03
N TYR A 66 15.41 -0.49 28.24
CA TYR A 66 15.24 -0.53 26.79
C TYR A 66 14.16 -1.52 26.37
N ARG A 67 14.03 -2.65 27.09
CA ARG A 67 13.00 -3.68 26.89
C ARG A 67 12.47 -4.20 28.25
N PRO A 68 11.34 -4.90 28.29
CA PRO A 68 10.90 -5.65 29.48
C PRO A 68 11.95 -6.65 29.97
N GLY A 69 12.06 -6.80 31.29
CA GLY A 69 12.90 -7.80 31.94
C GLY A 69 14.40 -7.48 31.99
N PRO A 70 15.22 -8.41 32.52
CA PRO A 70 16.66 -8.21 32.75
C PRO A 70 17.44 -7.88 31.48
N ILE A 71 17.10 -8.48 30.34
CA ILE A 71 17.79 -8.23 29.07
C ILE A 71 17.72 -6.76 28.65
N GLY A 72 16.65 -6.05 29.01
CA GLY A 72 16.42 -4.64 28.70
C GLY A 72 17.04 -3.66 29.69
N LEU A 73 17.56 -4.12 30.83
CA LEU A 73 18.06 -3.29 31.91
C LEU A 73 19.57 -3.01 31.75
N VAL A 74 19.97 -1.75 31.84
CA VAL A 74 21.38 -1.32 31.87
C VAL A 74 21.58 -0.35 33.02
N TYR A 75 22.64 -0.54 33.82
CA TYR A 75 23.01 0.37 34.91
C TYR A 75 24.51 0.27 35.23
N PRO A 76 25.12 1.34 35.75
CA PRO A 76 26.50 1.27 36.24
C PRO A 76 26.57 0.46 37.53
N GLU A 77 27.50 -0.50 37.61
CA GLU A 77 27.81 -1.20 38.86
C GLU A 77 28.77 -0.37 39.70
N LYS A 78 28.30 0.14 40.85
CA LYS A 78 29.08 0.97 41.77
C LYS A 78 28.81 0.55 43.22
N THR A 79 29.86 0.50 44.04
CA THR A 79 29.75 0.25 45.50
C THR A 79 29.27 1.48 46.27
N THR A 80 29.37 2.68 45.69
CA THR A 80 28.88 3.94 46.25
C THR A 80 28.22 4.76 45.14
N LEU A 81 27.00 5.20 45.38
CA LEU A 81 26.23 6.06 44.48
C LEU A 81 26.20 7.47 45.04
N THR A 82 26.84 8.41 44.34
CA THR A 82 26.74 9.85 44.60
C THR A 82 25.92 10.48 43.49
N VAL A 83 24.88 11.23 43.85
CA VAL A 83 23.99 11.91 42.90
C VAL A 83 23.97 13.40 43.20
N SER A 84 24.00 14.21 42.15
CA SER A 84 23.86 15.66 42.21
C SER A 84 23.28 16.16 40.89
N GLY A 85 22.54 17.25 40.92
CA GLY A 85 21.90 17.81 39.75
C GLY A 85 21.08 19.05 40.08
N PRO A 86 20.55 19.75 39.06
CA PRO A 86 19.62 20.84 39.29
C PRO A 86 18.27 20.31 39.81
N ASP A 87 17.54 21.17 40.52
CA ASP A 87 16.13 20.95 40.84
C ASP A 87 15.32 20.85 39.54
N ILE A 88 14.52 19.80 39.40
CA ILE A 88 13.57 19.65 38.28
C ILE A 88 12.15 19.68 38.80
N ARG A 89 11.26 20.29 38.02
CA ARG A 89 9.81 20.16 38.16
C ARG A 89 9.23 19.95 36.77
N ARG A 90 8.59 18.80 36.54
CA ARG A 90 8.23 18.33 35.19
C ARG A 90 6.87 17.65 35.19
N SER A 91 6.22 17.70 34.04
CA SER A 91 5.14 16.80 33.62
C SER A 91 5.54 16.16 32.27
N PRO A 92 5.17 14.90 32.00
CA PRO A 92 5.20 14.32 30.66
C PRO A 92 4.48 15.22 29.65
N MET A 93 4.94 15.28 28.39
CA MET A 93 4.27 16.11 27.37
C MET A 93 2.81 15.69 27.18
N SER A 94 2.56 14.38 27.02
CA SER A 94 1.22 13.84 26.85
C SER A 94 0.55 13.56 28.21
N ARG A 95 -0.67 14.06 28.39
CA ARG A 95 -1.54 13.69 29.53
C ARG A 95 -2.01 12.25 29.41
N HIS A 96 -2.16 11.74 28.19
CA HIS A 96 -2.52 10.37 27.87
C HIS A 96 -1.54 9.80 26.84
N LEU A 97 -0.88 8.69 27.16
CA LEU A 97 -0.01 7.98 26.20
C LEU A 97 -0.37 6.49 26.21
N GLN A 98 -0.94 5.98 25.11
CA GLN A 98 -1.35 4.59 25.01
C GLN A 98 -0.55 3.86 23.93
N LEU A 99 0.43 3.07 24.36
CA LEU A 99 1.37 2.36 23.49
C LEU A 99 0.85 1.00 22.98
N TYR A 100 -0.07 0.36 23.71
CA TYR A 100 -0.49 -1.01 23.43
C TYR A 100 -1.89 -1.32 23.99
N TYR A 101 -2.65 -2.13 23.26
CA TYR A 101 -4.03 -2.54 23.59
C TYR A 101 -4.16 -3.97 24.12
N GLY A 102 -3.17 -4.82 23.87
CA GLY A 102 -3.26 -6.23 24.25
C GLY A 102 -2.87 -6.47 25.71
N ASN A 103 -2.91 -7.74 26.10
CA ASN A 103 -2.46 -8.15 27.43
C ASN A 103 -0.95 -7.89 27.57
N VAL A 104 -0.55 -7.31 28.70
CA VAL A 104 0.81 -6.80 28.96
C VAL A 104 1.91 -7.87 28.74
N GLU A 105 1.65 -9.14 29.06
CA GLU A 105 2.58 -10.26 28.80
C GLU A 105 2.88 -10.52 27.31
N GLY A 106 2.01 -10.02 26.42
CA GLY A 106 2.14 -10.12 24.97
C GLY A 106 2.82 -8.90 24.34
N PHE A 107 3.26 -7.94 25.15
CA PHE A 107 3.84 -6.68 24.66
C PHE A 107 5.10 -6.89 23.83
N ASP A 108 6.05 -7.72 24.28
CA ASP A 108 7.23 -8.09 23.48
C ASP A 108 6.85 -8.78 22.16
N GLY A 109 5.73 -9.50 22.19
CA GLY A 109 5.01 -10.03 21.03
C GLY A 109 4.75 -8.97 19.97
N ALA A 110 4.14 -7.88 20.43
CA ALA A 110 3.61 -6.83 19.59
C ALA A 110 4.67 -5.89 19.01
N ILE A 111 5.82 -5.72 19.70
CA ILE A 111 6.94 -4.90 19.20
C ILE A 111 7.88 -5.67 18.24
N GLY A 112 7.63 -6.96 17.98
CA GLY A 112 8.46 -7.76 17.08
C GLY A 112 7.85 -8.01 15.71
N LEU A 113 8.69 -8.34 14.72
CA LEU A 113 8.25 -8.60 13.34
C LEU A 113 7.86 -10.05 13.07
N GLN A 114 8.47 -11.00 13.78
CA GLN A 114 8.25 -12.42 13.52
C GLN A 114 6.78 -12.82 13.80
N PRO A 115 6.16 -13.65 12.93
CA PRO A 115 4.78 -14.08 13.11
C PRO A 115 4.54 -14.73 14.47
N ARG A 116 3.37 -14.49 15.06
CA ARG A 116 3.06 -14.90 16.45
C ARG A 116 3.29 -16.38 16.73
N ASP A 117 3.04 -17.24 15.75
CA ASP A 117 3.09 -18.70 15.89
C ASP A 117 4.33 -19.34 15.23
N SER A 118 5.35 -18.55 14.91
CA SER A 118 6.58 -19.05 14.25
C SER A 118 7.60 -19.64 15.24
N LEU A 119 8.49 -20.50 14.75
CA LEU A 119 9.59 -21.05 15.55
C LEU A 119 10.56 -19.95 15.99
N GLU A 120 10.86 -19.01 15.10
CA GLU A 120 11.71 -17.84 15.36
C GLU A 120 11.12 -17.00 16.49
N ARG A 121 9.80 -16.81 16.51
CA ARG A 121 9.10 -16.09 17.59
C ARG A 121 9.26 -16.80 18.94
N ALA A 122 9.22 -18.12 18.95
CA ALA A 122 9.46 -18.91 20.16
C ALA A 122 10.93 -18.80 20.63
N GLU A 123 11.88 -18.88 19.71
CA GLU A 123 13.32 -18.70 20.00
C GLU A 123 13.62 -17.32 20.58
N ILE A 124 13.13 -16.25 19.94
CA ILE A 124 13.27 -14.88 20.45
C ILE A 124 12.68 -14.75 21.85
N THR A 125 11.49 -15.32 22.09
CA THR A 125 10.86 -15.26 23.41
C THR A 125 11.70 -15.96 24.47
N ASN A 126 12.37 -17.07 24.15
CA ASN A 126 13.30 -17.74 25.07
C ASN A 126 14.53 -16.88 25.34
N LEU A 127 15.07 -16.23 24.31
CA LEU A 127 16.16 -15.26 24.46
C LEU A 127 15.74 -14.03 25.25
N LEU A 128 14.50 -13.57 25.23
CA LEU A 128 14.10 -12.39 26.02
C LEU A 128 13.95 -12.71 27.52
N TYR A 129 13.57 -13.94 27.86
CA TYR A 129 13.12 -14.33 29.20
C TYR A 129 13.92 -15.47 29.84
N GLU A 130 15.14 -15.71 29.38
CA GLU A 130 16.01 -16.79 29.86
C GLU A 130 16.13 -16.82 31.40
N GLU A 131 16.32 -15.67 32.05
CA GLU A 131 16.45 -15.57 33.51
C GLU A 131 15.15 -15.93 34.24
N ILE A 132 14.00 -15.59 33.65
CA ILE A 132 12.69 -15.96 34.19
C ILE A 132 12.51 -17.48 34.06
N TYR A 133 12.80 -18.05 32.89
CA TYR A 133 12.66 -19.49 32.65
C TYR A 133 13.67 -20.35 33.42
N ALA A 134 14.83 -19.79 33.80
CA ALA A 134 15.76 -20.43 34.72
C ALA A 134 15.23 -20.47 36.17
N LYS A 135 14.47 -19.44 36.58
CA LYS A 135 13.91 -19.31 37.95
C LYS A 135 12.59 -20.07 38.13
N TYR A 136 11.77 -20.16 37.09
CA TYR A 136 10.44 -20.75 37.13
C TYR A 136 10.30 -21.85 36.07
N ASP A 137 9.93 -23.08 36.49
CA ASP A 137 9.80 -24.26 35.62
C ASP A 137 9.04 -23.94 34.31
N PRO A 138 9.63 -24.15 33.12
CA PRO A 138 8.99 -23.89 31.82
C PRO A 138 7.64 -24.60 31.63
N LYS A 139 7.40 -25.70 32.35
CA LYS A 139 6.13 -26.46 32.32
C LYS A 139 5.06 -25.88 33.25
N LYS A 140 5.41 -24.97 34.16
CA LYS A 140 4.47 -24.23 35.03
C LYS A 140 4.04 -22.95 34.35
N THR A 141 3.05 -23.07 33.47
CA THR A 141 2.56 -22.01 32.58
C THR A 141 2.11 -20.74 33.28
N GLN A 142 1.54 -20.83 34.50
CA GLN A 142 0.95 -19.69 35.19
C GLN A 142 1.99 -18.76 35.86
N ALA A 143 2.97 -19.31 36.58
CA ALA A 143 3.99 -18.50 37.27
C ALA A 143 4.87 -17.72 36.27
N ASN A 144 5.25 -18.36 35.17
CA ASN A 144 5.97 -17.73 34.07
C ASN A 144 5.17 -16.59 33.42
N LEU A 145 3.89 -16.82 33.17
CA LEU A 145 2.99 -15.80 32.62
C LEU A 145 2.90 -14.57 33.52
N LEU A 146 2.75 -14.78 34.83
CA LEU A 146 2.62 -13.71 35.82
C LEU A 146 3.93 -12.94 36.00
N ALA A 147 5.07 -13.62 36.00
CA ALA A 147 6.39 -12.96 36.03
C ALA A 147 6.60 -12.07 34.81
N ARG A 148 6.29 -12.56 33.61
CA ARG A 148 6.35 -11.77 32.36
C ARG A 148 5.40 -10.58 32.37
N ARG A 149 4.16 -10.78 32.83
CA ARG A 149 3.16 -9.72 32.97
C ARG A 149 3.66 -8.58 33.88
N LYS A 150 4.29 -8.93 35.01
CA LYS A 150 4.91 -7.96 35.93
C LYS A 150 6.02 -7.17 35.24
N GLU A 151 6.95 -7.83 34.53
CA GLU A 151 8.04 -7.14 33.82
C GLU A 151 7.54 -6.20 32.73
N GLY A 152 6.54 -6.62 31.94
CA GLY A 152 5.89 -5.77 30.95
C GLY A 152 5.20 -4.56 31.59
N MET A 153 4.52 -4.73 32.74
CA MET A 153 3.82 -3.63 33.40
C MET A 153 4.79 -2.60 33.97
N LEU A 154 5.88 -3.06 34.59
CA LEU A 154 6.96 -2.19 35.05
C LEU A 154 7.60 -1.42 33.89
N TYR A 155 7.81 -2.06 32.75
CA TYR A 155 8.32 -1.39 31.55
C TYR A 155 7.36 -0.28 31.09
N LEU A 156 6.06 -0.56 30.98
CA LEU A 156 5.06 0.45 30.61
C LEU A 156 4.98 1.62 31.60
N HIS A 157 5.17 1.38 32.91
CA HIS A 157 5.29 2.44 33.91
C HIS A 157 6.51 3.34 33.68
N ARG A 158 7.68 2.73 33.42
CA ARG A 158 8.93 3.45 33.15
C ARG A 158 8.88 4.24 31.84
N MET A 159 8.12 3.74 30.87
CA MET A 159 7.78 4.43 29.63
C MET A 159 6.63 5.43 29.79
N ARG A 160 6.12 5.63 31.01
CA ARG A 160 5.08 6.62 31.35
C ARG A 160 3.80 6.43 30.53
N THR A 161 3.45 5.18 30.23
CA THR A 161 2.19 4.82 29.57
C THR A 161 0.99 5.07 30.50
N GLY A 162 -0.13 5.43 29.91
CA GLY A 162 -1.40 5.75 30.54
C GLY A 162 -1.55 7.24 30.85
N GLY A 163 -2.13 7.56 32.01
CA GLY A 163 -2.46 8.92 32.43
C GLY A 163 -3.97 9.21 32.38
N GLU A 164 -4.36 10.36 31.82
CA GLU A 164 -5.76 10.79 31.72
C GLU A 164 -6.63 9.69 31.07
N PRO A 165 -7.71 9.23 31.72
CA PRO A 165 -8.70 8.36 31.09
C PRO A 165 -9.27 9.02 29.82
N PHE A 166 -9.15 8.35 28.69
CA PHE A 166 -9.62 8.84 27.40
C PHE A 166 -10.00 7.65 26.52
N ALA A 167 -11.11 7.77 25.78
CA ALA A 167 -11.53 6.77 24.81
C ALA A 167 -12.16 7.47 23.61
N GLY A 168 -11.56 7.29 22.43
CA GLY A 168 -12.09 7.71 21.14
C GLY A 168 -11.92 6.58 20.14
N ASN A 169 -13.03 6.00 19.69
CA ASN A 169 -13.06 4.97 18.65
C ASN A 169 -14.50 4.82 18.11
N HIS A 170 -14.69 4.03 17.05
CA HIS A 170 -15.99 3.72 16.44
C HIS A 170 -17.00 3.22 17.49
N SER A 171 -18.14 3.90 17.63
CA SER A 171 -18.97 3.83 18.85
C SER A 171 -20.38 3.27 18.67
N PHE A 172 -20.86 3.13 17.43
CA PHE A 172 -22.28 2.84 17.18
C PHE A 172 -22.60 1.38 16.84
N TYR A 173 -21.63 0.45 16.88
CA TYR A 173 -21.88 -0.96 16.55
C TYR A 173 -22.98 -1.61 17.41
N GLY A 174 -23.10 -1.20 18.67
CA GLY A 174 -24.12 -1.72 19.59
C GLY A 174 -25.54 -1.23 19.31
N TYR A 175 -25.72 -0.17 18.52
CA TYR A 175 -27.05 0.35 18.19
C TYR A 175 -27.84 -0.65 17.33
N TYR A 176 -27.18 -1.50 16.54
CA TYR A 176 -27.89 -2.54 15.78
C TYR A 176 -28.56 -3.56 16.71
N ASP A 177 -27.86 -4.01 17.76
CA ASP A 177 -28.40 -4.98 18.73
C ASP A 177 -29.56 -4.37 19.54
N ARG A 178 -29.56 -3.04 19.73
CA ARG A 178 -30.57 -2.31 20.51
C ARG A 178 -31.78 -1.85 19.68
N PHE A 179 -31.54 -1.43 18.43
CA PHE A 179 -32.50 -0.63 17.67
C PHE A 179 -32.73 -1.03 16.21
N TRP A 180 -31.93 -1.92 15.62
CA TRP A 180 -32.15 -2.35 14.23
C TRP A 180 -33.08 -3.55 14.16
N GLU A 181 -32.62 -4.68 14.69
CA GLU A 181 -33.39 -5.91 14.79
C GLU A 181 -32.97 -6.69 16.04
N LYS A 182 -33.88 -7.50 16.58
CA LYS A 182 -33.60 -8.29 17.78
C LYS A 182 -32.56 -9.37 17.48
N ASN A 183 -31.35 -9.18 17.98
CA ASN A 183 -30.26 -10.15 17.87
C ASN A 183 -30.57 -11.43 18.69
N PRO A 184 -30.71 -12.62 18.07
CA PRO A 184 -31.00 -13.86 18.79
C PRO A 184 -29.89 -14.31 19.75
N GLN A 185 -28.64 -13.91 19.51
CA GLN A 185 -27.50 -14.23 20.36
C GLN A 185 -27.38 -13.29 21.57
N LYS A 186 -28.04 -12.13 21.53
CA LYS A 186 -28.04 -11.12 22.61
C LYS A 186 -29.43 -10.47 22.78
N PRO A 187 -30.49 -11.26 23.01
CA PRO A 187 -31.87 -10.77 23.01
C PRO A 187 -32.16 -9.77 24.14
N GLU A 188 -31.32 -9.74 25.18
CA GLU A 188 -31.39 -8.83 26.32
C GLU A 188 -30.98 -7.39 26.02
N LEU A 189 -30.27 -7.16 24.90
CA LEU A 189 -29.87 -5.82 24.47
C LEU A 189 -30.97 -5.09 23.70
N TRP A 190 -31.96 -5.82 23.19
CA TRP A 190 -33.02 -5.28 22.37
C TRP A 190 -33.93 -4.33 23.16
N GLU A 191 -34.13 -3.13 22.64
CA GLU A 191 -35.07 -2.15 23.20
C GLU A 191 -36.32 -2.07 22.32
N GLU A 192 -36.19 -1.55 21.11
CA GLU A 192 -37.28 -1.37 20.15
C GLU A 192 -36.75 -1.08 18.74
N ALA A 193 -37.56 -1.24 17.69
CA ALA A 193 -37.11 -1.07 16.31
C ALA A 193 -37.18 0.41 15.86
N HIS A 194 -36.05 0.94 15.39
CA HIS A 194 -35.92 2.28 14.80
C HIS A 194 -35.13 2.26 13.49
N PRO A 195 -35.66 1.64 12.42
CA PRO A 195 -34.97 1.60 11.13
C PRO A 195 -34.68 2.99 10.55
N GLU A 196 -35.44 4.02 10.93
CA GLU A 196 -35.24 5.42 10.55
C GLU A 196 -34.02 6.09 11.20
N TRP A 197 -33.37 5.44 12.16
CA TRP A 197 -32.09 5.89 12.76
C TRP A 197 -30.88 5.41 11.97
N PHE A 198 -31.06 4.47 11.04
CA PHE A 198 -29.98 3.88 10.25
C PHE A 198 -29.95 4.46 8.84
N ALA A 199 -28.79 4.34 8.18
CA ALA A 199 -28.56 4.88 6.84
C ALA A 199 -29.57 4.32 5.82
N GLN A 200 -30.11 5.19 4.97
CA GLN A 200 -31.14 4.88 4.00
C GLN A 200 -30.53 4.55 2.62
N GLY A 201 -31.27 3.82 1.79
CA GLY A 201 -30.85 3.46 0.42
C GLY A 201 -29.95 2.22 0.33
N TYR A 202 -30.01 1.35 1.34
CA TYR A 202 -29.33 0.05 1.38
C TYR A 202 -30.35 -1.08 1.52
N GLU A 203 -30.07 -2.22 0.89
CA GLU A 203 -30.84 -3.45 1.10
C GLU A 203 -30.32 -4.19 2.34
N GLY A 204 -31.23 -4.67 3.18
CA GLY A 204 -30.88 -5.37 4.42
C GLY A 204 -30.33 -4.43 5.49
N LYS A 205 -29.42 -4.95 6.34
CA LYS A 205 -28.81 -4.22 7.45
C LYS A 205 -27.93 -3.07 6.91
N PRO A 206 -28.25 -1.79 7.18
CA PRO A 206 -27.46 -0.68 6.71
C PRO A 206 -26.02 -0.73 7.26
N PRO A 207 -25.04 -0.16 6.54
CA PRO A 207 -23.65 -0.13 6.99
C PRO A 207 -23.39 1.00 8.01
N GLN A 208 -24.30 1.96 8.13
CA GLN A 208 -24.14 3.17 8.93
C GLN A 208 -25.42 3.65 9.64
N MET A 209 -25.25 4.63 10.52
CA MET A 209 -26.34 5.41 11.12
C MET A 209 -26.75 6.54 10.17
N ARG A 210 -27.97 7.06 10.33
CA ARG A 210 -28.41 8.34 9.74
C ARG A 210 -28.17 9.45 10.76
N TYR A 211 -27.08 10.19 10.56
CA TYR A 211 -26.58 11.23 11.44
C TYR A 211 -27.43 12.50 11.48
N THR A 212 -28.35 12.69 10.53
CA THR A 212 -29.38 13.75 10.60
C THR A 212 -30.67 13.29 11.32
N SER A 213 -30.79 12.01 11.69
CA SER A 213 -31.99 11.48 12.32
C SER A 213 -32.17 12.05 13.73
N ARG A 214 -33.27 12.78 13.95
CA ARG A 214 -33.56 13.43 15.23
C ARG A 214 -33.66 12.44 16.39
N GLY A 215 -34.33 11.30 16.17
CA GLY A 215 -34.46 10.25 17.19
C GLY A 215 -33.11 9.64 17.56
N PHE A 216 -32.24 9.38 16.57
CA PHE A 216 -30.89 8.90 16.82
C PHE A 216 -30.08 9.91 17.66
N ILE A 217 -30.08 11.19 17.27
CA ILE A 217 -29.40 12.27 18.01
C ILE A 217 -29.88 12.32 19.47
N GLU A 218 -31.19 12.26 19.69
CA GLU A 218 -31.78 12.27 21.04
C GLU A 218 -31.37 11.06 21.87
N GLN A 219 -31.34 9.88 21.27
CA GLN A 219 -30.90 8.67 21.95
C GLN A 219 -29.42 8.73 22.33
N VAL A 220 -28.57 9.26 21.45
CA VAL A 220 -27.14 9.46 21.75
C VAL A 220 -26.94 10.47 22.88
N ILE A 221 -27.70 11.57 22.90
CA ILE A 221 -27.67 12.55 24.00
C ILE A 221 -28.07 11.88 25.33
N LYS A 222 -29.10 11.03 25.31
CA LYS A 222 -29.56 10.27 26.49
C LYS A 222 -28.47 9.34 26.99
N ASP A 223 -27.87 8.53 26.11
CA ASP A 223 -26.80 7.59 26.46
C ASP A 223 -25.56 8.32 27.03
N ALA A 224 -25.17 9.44 26.42
CA ALA A 224 -24.02 10.23 26.89
C ALA A 224 -24.26 10.81 28.29
N ARG A 225 -25.45 11.37 28.54
CA ARG A 225 -25.82 11.88 29.87
C ARG A 225 -25.88 10.76 30.91
N GLU A 226 -26.50 9.62 30.59
CA GLU A 226 -26.55 8.48 31.51
C GLU A 226 -25.14 7.98 31.85
N TYR A 227 -24.24 7.94 30.87
CA TYR A 227 -22.84 7.62 31.13
C TYR A 227 -22.19 8.61 32.12
N PHE A 228 -22.36 9.91 31.92
CA PHE A 228 -21.77 10.91 32.81
C PHE A 228 -22.40 10.92 34.21
N ASP A 229 -23.68 10.59 34.33
CA ASP A 229 -24.41 10.52 35.61
C ASP A 229 -24.10 9.24 36.39
N THR A 230 -23.93 8.11 35.71
CA THR A 230 -23.93 6.77 36.35
C THR A 230 -22.70 5.92 36.07
N GLY A 231 -21.89 6.28 35.06
CA GLY A 231 -20.81 5.46 34.54
C GLY A 231 -21.26 4.27 33.66
N LYS A 232 -22.58 4.11 33.44
CA LYS A 232 -23.12 3.01 32.64
C LYS A 232 -22.70 3.13 31.18
N LYS A 233 -22.22 2.02 30.62
CA LYS A 233 -21.81 1.90 29.21
C LYS A 233 -22.55 0.76 28.54
N TYR A 234 -23.19 1.04 27.42
CA TYR A 234 -23.81 0.04 26.58
C TYR A 234 -22.76 -0.70 25.73
N PRO A 235 -22.98 -1.98 25.37
CA PRO A 235 -22.08 -2.70 24.48
C PRO A 235 -21.80 -1.91 23.19
N GLY A 236 -20.53 -1.83 22.79
CA GLY A 236 -20.09 -1.06 21.61
C GLY A 236 -19.81 0.42 21.87
N ALA A 237 -20.39 1.03 22.92
CA ALA A 237 -20.12 2.43 23.26
C ALA A 237 -18.68 2.62 23.77
N GLN A 238 -18.01 3.66 23.27
CA GLN A 238 -16.66 4.03 23.70
C GLN A 238 -16.74 5.25 24.60
N ALA A 239 -16.47 5.05 25.89
CA ALA A 239 -16.47 6.14 26.87
C ALA A 239 -15.53 5.80 28.04
N PHE A 240 -14.76 6.80 28.47
CA PHE A 240 -13.84 6.65 29.60
C PHE A 240 -13.53 8.00 30.27
N GLY A 241 -13.67 8.05 31.59
CA GLY A 241 -13.50 9.27 32.37
C GLY A 241 -14.53 10.34 31.99
N GLU A 242 -14.03 11.51 31.60
CA GLU A 242 -14.84 12.68 31.27
C GLU A 242 -15.25 12.72 29.79
N TYR A 243 -15.05 11.61 29.06
CA TYR A 243 -15.14 11.54 27.60
C TYR A 243 -16.14 10.47 27.13
N PHE A 244 -17.02 10.84 26.20
CA PHE A 244 -17.96 9.94 25.53
C PHE A 244 -17.82 10.10 24.00
N ALA A 245 -17.53 9.02 23.28
CA ALA A 245 -17.22 9.09 21.86
C ALA A 245 -18.47 8.96 20.98
N LEU A 246 -18.43 9.68 19.85
CA LEU A 246 -19.52 9.80 18.88
C LEU A 246 -19.09 9.29 17.49
N CYS A 247 -18.06 8.45 17.44
CA CYS A 247 -17.40 8.17 16.18
C CYS A 247 -18.23 7.22 15.31
N PRO A 248 -18.37 7.52 14.01
CA PRO A 248 -19.01 6.65 13.00
C PRO A 248 -18.51 5.21 13.00
N MET A 249 -19.14 4.34 12.23
CA MET A 249 -18.64 2.97 11.99
C MET A 249 -17.44 3.04 11.04
N ASP A 250 -16.58 2.02 11.02
CA ASP A 250 -15.35 2.03 10.23
C ASP A 250 -15.60 1.72 8.74
N ASN A 251 -16.34 2.59 8.07
CA ASN A 251 -16.57 2.61 6.61
C ASN A 251 -17.04 4.00 6.16
N SER A 252 -17.21 4.19 4.85
CA SER A 252 -17.68 5.46 4.25
C SER A 252 -19.03 5.35 3.53
N SER A 253 -19.86 4.38 3.92
CA SER A 253 -21.15 4.12 3.30
C SER A 253 -22.27 4.87 4.03
N TYR A 254 -22.33 6.20 3.86
CA TYR A 254 -23.32 7.08 4.50
C TYR A 254 -24.71 7.01 3.85
N SER A 255 -25.74 7.58 4.49
CA SER A 255 -27.12 7.51 4.00
C SER A 255 -27.25 8.12 2.60
N LYS A 256 -27.95 7.44 1.69
CA LYS A 256 -28.20 7.92 0.32
C LYS A 256 -29.39 8.88 0.22
N ASP A 257 -30.01 9.25 1.35
CA ASP A 257 -31.15 10.16 1.33
C ASP A 257 -30.72 11.60 1.01
N PRO A 258 -31.59 12.40 0.35
CA PRO A 258 -31.23 13.73 -0.13
C PRO A 258 -30.73 14.70 0.95
N GLU A 259 -31.17 14.53 2.20
CA GLU A 259 -30.81 15.42 3.30
C GLU A 259 -29.32 15.28 3.66
N GLU A 260 -28.84 14.05 3.86
CA GLU A 260 -27.41 13.81 4.12
C GLU A 260 -26.55 14.05 2.88
N GLN A 261 -27.03 13.65 1.70
CA GLN A 261 -26.29 13.86 0.45
C GLN A 261 -26.05 15.34 0.13
N ALA A 262 -26.93 16.24 0.58
CA ALA A 262 -26.74 17.68 0.44
C ALA A 262 -25.56 18.22 1.29
N LEU A 263 -25.09 17.48 2.29
CA LEU A 263 -23.95 17.82 3.16
C LEU A 263 -22.61 17.29 2.63
N PHE A 264 -22.61 16.60 1.49
CA PHE A 264 -21.39 16.20 0.81
C PHE A 264 -20.66 17.42 0.24
N ASN A 265 -19.38 17.54 0.55
CA ASN A 265 -18.54 18.62 0.06
C ASN A 265 -18.02 18.33 -1.36
N GLN A 266 -18.66 18.96 -2.34
CA GLN A 266 -18.35 18.79 -3.77
C GLN A 266 -16.93 19.23 -4.14
N ASP A 267 -16.33 20.19 -3.42
CA ASP A 267 -14.95 20.62 -3.69
C ASP A 267 -13.91 19.53 -3.35
N GLU A 268 -14.28 18.56 -2.53
CA GLU A 268 -13.42 17.42 -2.13
C GLU A 268 -13.77 16.15 -2.93
N ALA A 269 -14.68 16.21 -3.89
CA ALA A 269 -15.14 15.05 -4.65
C ALA A 269 -13.96 14.32 -5.34
N SER A 270 -13.03 15.07 -5.94
CA SER A 270 -11.85 14.52 -6.63
C SER A 270 -10.66 14.26 -5.70
N ASN A 271 -10.76 14.52 -4.39
CA ASN A 271 -9.64 14.34 -3.47
C ASN A 271 -9.40 12.84 -3.17
N MET A 272 -8.32 12.30 -3.72
CA MET A 272 -7.96 10.87 -3.58
C MET A 272 -7.20 10.53 -2.29
N GLN A 273 -6.93 11.51 -1.44
CA GLN A 273 -6.32 11.27 -0.13
C GLN A 273 -7.25 10.45 0.75
N PHE A 274 -6.67 9.54 1.55
CA PHE A 274 -7.44 8.77 2.54
C PHE A 274 -8.15 9.71 3.51
N ASN A 275 -7.40 10.64 4.10
CA ASN A 275 -7.94 11.73 4.91
C ASN A 275 -8.33 12.90 4.01
N ASN A 276 -9.63 13.21 3.95
CA ASN A 276 -10.19 14.32 3.21
C ASN A 276 -11.42 14.91 3.94
N GLY A 277 -12.11 15.85 3.30
CA GLY A 277 -13.24 16.59 3.89
C GLY A 277 -14.59 16.39 3.22
N ARG A 278 -14.78 15.30 2.47
CA ARG A 278 -16.01 15.01 1.70
C ARG A 278 -17.26 14.97 2.57
N TRP A 279 -17.16 14.43 3.77
CA TRP A 279 -18.27 14.23 4.72
C TRP A 279 -18.07 14.97 6.04
N SER A 280 -17.16 15.95 6.07
CA SER A 280 -16.87 16.69 7.30
C SER A 280 -18.10 17.39 7.85
N ASP A 281 -18.87 18.13 7.04
CA ASP A 281 -20.03 18.87 7.56
C ASP A 281 -21.14 17.95 8.10
N LEU A 282 -21.35 16.77 7.49
CA LEU A 282 -22.30 15.76 7.98
C LEU A 282 -21.91 15.27 9.38
N ILE A 283 -20.70 14.71 9.52
CA ILE A 283 -20.29 14.06 10.76
C ILE A 283 -20.08 15.09 11.88
N TRP A 284 -19.38 16.19 11.57
CA TRP A 284 -19.14 17.24 12.55
C TRP A 284 -20.41 18.00 12.92
N GLY A 285 -21.40 18.10 12.03
CA GLY A 285 -22.71 18.65 12.35
C GLY A 285 -23.45 17.83 13.39
N PHE A 286 -23.52 16.51 13.19
CA PHE A 286 -24.07 15.58 14.19
C PHE A 286 -23.35 15.69 15.54
N THR A 287 -22.01 15.64 15.54
CA THR A 287 -21.21 15.79 16.77
C THR A 287 -21.52 17.12 17.47
N ASN A 288 -21.67 18.21 16.70
CA ASN A 288 -21.93 19.54 17.23
C ASN A 288 -23.29 19.65 17.91
N GLU A 289 -24.33 19.06 17.32
CA GLU A 289 -25.66 19.05 17.92
C GLU A 289 -25.70 18.28 19.24
N VAL A 290 -25.12 17.08 19.28
CA VAL A 290 -25.02 16.29 20.51
C VAL A 290 -24.24 17.05 21.57
N ALA A 291 -23.08 17.61 21.21
CA ALA A 291 -22.24 18.36 22.14
C ALA A 291 -22.94 19.57 22.74
N LYS A 292 -23.67 20.33 21.91
CA LYS A 292 -24.47 21.50 22.32
C LYS A 292 -25.51 21.13 23.37
N GLU A 293 -26.22 20.02 23.18
CA GLU A 293 -27.25 19.58 24.12
C GLU A 293 -26.68 19.00 25.41
N VAL A 294 -25.63 18.18 25.33
CA VAL A 294 -24.96 17.61 26.51
C VAL A 294 -24.38 18.72 27.39
N ARG A 295 -23.76 19.75 26.78
CA ARG A 295 -23.15 20.87 27.50
C ARG A 295 -24.12 21.63 28.41
N LYS A 296 -25.41 21.67 28.06
CA LYS A 296 -26.44 22.33 28.88
C LYS A 296 -26.57 21.73 30.28
N THR A 297 -26.32 20.43 30.43
CA THR A 297 -26.40 19.72 31.71
C THR A 297 -25.04 19.28 32.25
N HIS A 298 -24.05 19.13 31.38
CA HIS A 298 -22.71 18.60 31.69
C HIS A 298 -21.61 19.51 31.10
N PRO A 299 -21.46 20.76 31.56
CA PRO A 299 -20.56 21.74 30.93
C PRO A 299 -19.08 21.36 31.00
N ASP A 300 -18.69 20.50 31.94
CA ASP A 300 -17.30 20.07 32.18
C ASP A 300 -16.97 18.72 31.50
N LYS A 301 -17.92 18.10 30.80
CA LYS A 301 -17.74 16.81 30.11
C LYS A 301 -17.53 17.00 28.61
N TYR A 302 -16.82 16.06 27.99
CA TYR A 302 -16.41 16.16 26.58
C TYR A 302 -17.00 15.06 25.71
N LEU A 303 -17.36 15.43 24.49
CA LEU A 303 -17.71 14.50 23.42
C LEU A 303 -16.47 14.28 22.55
N VAL A 304 -16.14 13.03 22.26
CA VAL A 304 -14.97 12.68 21.44
C VAL A 304 -15.40 12.33 20.03
N GLN A 305 -14.73 12.90 19.05
CA GLN A 305 -14.94 12.59 17.64
C GLN A 305 -13.60 12.39 16.94
N LEU A 306 -13.49 11.30 16.17
CA LEU A 306 -12.35 11.10 15.27
C LEU A 306 -12.40 12.13 14.14
N ALA A 307 -11.26 12.72 13.80
CA ALA A 307 -11.02 13.32 12.50
C ALA A 307 -10.34 12.25 11.63
N TYR A 308 -11.15 11.50 10.87
CA TYR A 308 -10.75 10.26 10.22
C TYR A 308 -11.33 10.14 8.81
N ALA A 309 -10.54 9.59 7.89
CA ALA A 309 -10.93 9.25 6.53
C ALA A 309 -11.66 10.43 5.84
N GLN A 310 -12.91 10.23 5.41
CA GLN A 310 -13.63 11.22 4.61
C GLN A 310 -14.21 12.41 5.40
N TYR A 311 -14.06 12.44 6.72
CA TYR A 311 -14.51 13.52 7.61
C TYR A 311 -13.35 14.06 8.46
N ALA A 312 -12.12 13.94 7.96
CA ALA A 312 -10.91 14.28 8.69
C ALA A 312 -10.65 15.80 8.73
N TYR A 313 -11.06 16.53 7.69
CA TYR A 313 -10.87 17.98 7.65
C TYR A 313 -11.86 18.72 8.55
N TYR A 314 -11.47 19.91 8.99
CA TYR A 314 -12.35 20.78 9.78
C TYR A 314 -13.60 21.17 8.95
N PRO A 315 -14.82 21.14 9.52
CA PRO A 315 -16.06 21.45 8.79
C PRO A 315 -16.07 22.90 8.25
N ARG A 316 -16.63 23.11 7.05
CA ARG A 316 -16.60 24.43 6.40
C ARG A 316 -17.71 25.35 6.87
N HIS A 317 -18.87 24.79 7.20
CA HIS A 317 -20.09 25.56 7.46
C HIS A 317 -20.49 25.60 8.94
N ILE A 318 -19.75 24.91 9.80
CA ILE A 318 -20.13 24.69 11.20
C ILE A 318 -19.00 25.16 12.10
N ARG A 319 -19.36 26.01 13.07
CA ARG A 319 -18.51 26.32 14.21
C ARG A 319 -18.80 25.34 15.34
N LEU A 320 -17.76 24.69 15.84
CA LEU A 320 -17.87 23.58 16.77
C LEU A 320 -17.96 24.03 18.23
N GLU A 321 -18.83 23.38 19.02
CA GLU A 321 -18.96 23.60 20.46
C GLU A 321 -17.62 23.29 21.18
N PRO A 322 -17.27 24.04 22.25
CA PRO A 322 -15.97 23.93 22.88
C PRO A 322 -15.78 22.64 23.69
N ASN A 323 -16.86 21.93 24.03
CA ASN A 323 -16.80 20.63 24.72
C ASN A 323 -16.63 19.43 23.77
N ILE A 324 -16.14 19.66 22.55
CA ILE A 324 -15.75 18.59 21.62
C ILE A 324 -14.23 18.41 21.69
N ALA A 325 -13.80 17.22 22.09
CA ALA A 325 -12.43 16.76 21.98
C ALA A 325 -12.23 16.04 20.63
N VAL A 326 -11.15 16.39 19.93
CA VAL A 326 -10.87 15.88 18.58
C VAL A 326 -9.71 14.91 18.66
N GLN A 327 -9.89 13.73 18.10
CA GLN A 327 -8.81 12.78 17.93
C GLN A 327 -8.44 12.65 16.45
N LEU A 328 -7.28 13.19 16.05
CA LEU A 328 -6.83 13.17 14.67
C LEU A 328 -6.17 11.85 14.31
N CYS A 329 -6.67 11.20 13.26
CA CYS A 329 -6.13 9.95 12.76
C CYS A 329 -5.05 10.21 11.70
N LEU A 330 -3.77 10.11 12.06
CA LEU A 330 -2.64 10.49 11.21
C LEU A 330 -1.88 9.27 10.67
N HIS A 331 -1.51 9.31 9.39
CA HIS A 331 -0.77 8.24 8.70
C HIS A 331 0.72 8.43 8.84
N ILE A 332 1.18 8.61 10.08
CA ILE A 332 2.53 9.08 10.37
C ILE A 332 3.65 8.17 9.87
N ARG A 333 3.37 6.88 9.67
CA ARG A 333 4.30 5.91 9.07
C ARG A 333 4.40 5.95 7.55
N ASN A 334 3.54 6.74 6.91
CA ASN A 334 3.51 6.93 5.46
C ASN A 334 4.08 8.29 5.01
N TRP A 335 4.73 9.03 5.90
CA TRP A 335 5.36 10.31 5.58
C TRP A 335 6.56 10.19 4.62
N TRP A 336 7.03 8.97 4.34
CA TRP A 336 7.90 8.69 3.18
C TRP A 336 7.21 8.97 1.84
N CYS A 337 5.87 9.02 1.81
CA CYS A 337 5.09 9.57 0.70
C CYS A 337 4.86 11.07 0.94
N PRO A 338 5.42 11.97 0.11
CA PRO A 338 5.33 13.41 0.34
C PRO A 338 3.91 13.95 0.44
N SER A 339 2.98 13.41 -0.38
CA SER A 339 1.58 13.86 -0.36
C SER A 339 0.87 13.54 0.96
N MET A 340 1.28 12.46 1.63
CA MET A 340 0.75 12.06 2.95
C MET A 340 1.26 12.97 4.07
N GLU A 341 2.56 13.27 4.11
CA GLU A 341 3.13 14.18 5.13
C GLU A 341 2.50 15.58 5.02
N VAL A 342 2.40 16.11 3.81
CA VAL A 342 1.77 17.41 3.55
C VAL A 342 0.32 17.43 4.03
N ASN A 343 -0.46 16.38 3.75
CA ASN A 343 -1.86 16.30 4.13
C ASN A 343 -2.03 16.22 5.66
N ASP A 344 -1.27 15.36 6.34
CA ASP A 344 -1.34 15.19 7.79
C ASP A 344 -0.91 16.47 8.53
N VAL A 345 0.17 17.13 8.08
CA VAL A 345 0.65 18.40 8.67
C VAL A 345 -0.36 19.53 8.43
N LYS A 346 -0.96 19.62 7.23
CA LYS A 346 -2.03 20.56 6.93
C LYS A 346 -3.20 20.35 7.89
N MET A 347 -3.67 19.13 8.02
CA MET A 347 -4.81 18.78 8.86
C MET A 347 -4.58 19.12 10.33
N LEU A 348 -3.43 18.71 10.89
CA LEU A 348 -3.08 19.04 12.28
C LEU A 348 -2.98 20.56 12.50
N THR A 349 -2.35 21.27 11.56
CA THR A 349 -2.21 22.74 11.65
C THR A 349 -3.56 23.43 11.61
N GLU A 350 -4.47 23.00 10.72
CA GLU A 350 -5.82 23.59 10.62
C GLU A 350 -6.60 23.39 11.92
N TRP A 351 -6.66 22.15 12.43
CA TRP A 351 -7.37 21.85 13.68
C TRP A 351 -6.80 22.59 14.90
N ALA A 352 -5.47 22.75 14.96
CA ALA A 352 -4.82 23.43 16.07
C ALA A 352 -4.99 24.96 16.06
N THR A 353 -5.14 25.57 14.88
CA THR A 353 -5.10 27.04 14.74
C THR A 353 -6.47 27.69 14.57
N LYS A 354 -7.45 26.96 14.03
CA LYS A 354 -8.78 27.53 13.72
C LYS A 354 -9.62 27.83 14.96
N GLU A 355 -9.58 26.96 15.97
CA GLU A 355 -10.22 27.18 17.28
C GLU A 355 -9.27 26.79 18.43
N PRO A 356 -8.37 27.72 18.82
CA PRO A 356 -7.36 27.45 19.85
C PRO A 356 -7.98 27.03 21.20
N GLY A 357 -7.32 26.07 21.88
CA GLY A 357 -7.74 25.58 23.19
C GLY A 357 -8.63 24.34 23.17
N ARG A 358 -9.05 23.87 21.99
CA ARG A 358 -9.75 22.60 21.82
C ARG A 358 -8.86 21.42 22.24
N PRO A 359 -9.34 20.43 23.02
CA PRO A 359 -8.56 19.24 23.33
C PRO A 359 -8.25 18.43 22.06
N LEU A 360 -6.96 18.29 21.74
CA LEU A 360 -6.49 17.50 20.60
C LEU A 360 -5.78 16.23 21.09
N TYR A 361 -6.16 15.09 20.53
CA TYR A 361 -5.54 13.79 20.75
C TYR A 361 -5.11 13.21 19.39
N MET A 362 -4.07 12.39 19.36
CA MET A 362 -3.60 11.74 18.14
C MET A 362 -4.01 10.27 18.16
N PHE A 363 -4.51 9.78 17.03
CA PHE A 363 -4.60 8.36 16.70
C PHE A 363 -3.56 8.11 15.61
N ASN A 364 -2.36 7.73 16.03
CA ASN A 364 -1.22 7.54 15.18
C ASN A 364 -1.25 6.15 14.54
N TYR A 365 -1.40 6.06 13.22
CA TYR A 365 -1.27 4.80 12.50
C TYR A 365 0.19 4.36 12.41
N TYR A 366 0.56 3.46 13.32
CA TYR A 366 1.84 2.77 13.38
C TYR A 366 1.81 1.36 12.80
N CYS A 367 0.63 0.86 12.43
CA CYS A 367 0.44 -0.46 11.85
C CYS A 367 1.12 -0.64 10.49
N PHE A 368 1.60 0.43 9.84
CA PHE A 368 2.34 0.35 8.57
C PHE A 368 3.86 0.20 8.78
N PRO A 369 4.53 -0.69 8.01
CA PRO A 369 4.01 -1.51 6.92
C PRO A 369 3.40 -2.87 7.33
N GLN A 370 3.38 -3.22 8.62
CA GLN A 370 3.01 -4.55 9.11
C GLN A 370 1.55 -4.95 8.91
N GLU A 371 0.64 -4.03 8.66
CA GLU A 371 -0.79 -4.33 8.49
C GLU A 371 -1.02 -5.32 7.34
N ASN A 372 -0.26 -5.15 6.24
CA ASN A 372 -0.44 -5.95 5.03
C ASN A 372 0.52 -7.14 4.91
N SER A 373 1.58 -7.20 5.72
CA SER A 373 2.54 -8.31 5.78
C SER A 373 2.40 -9.19 7.02
N GLY A 374 1.97 -8.62 8.15
CA GLY A 374 1.75 -9.29 9.44
C GLY A 374 0.30 -9.78 9.66
N TYR A 375 -0.01 -10.15 10.91
CA TYR A 375 -1.37 -10.54 11.36
C TYR A 375 -2.04 -11.69 10.58
N GLY A 376 -1.27 -12.73 10.23
CA GLY A 376 -1.79 -13.93 9.56
C GLY A 376 -1.66 -13.93 8.03
N LYS A 377 -0.90 -13.00 7.45
CA LYS A 377 -0.53 -12.96 6.03
C LYS A 377 0.82 -13.68 5.78
N SER A 378 1.08 -14.11 4.53
CA SER A 378 2.13 -15.09 4.19
C SER A 378 3.49 -14.50 3.73
N TRP A 379 3.71 -13.19 3.85
CA TRP A 379 4.91 -12.50 3.34
C TRP A 379 5.50 -11.49 4.34
N HIS A 380 6.75 -11.05 4.12
CA HIS A 380 7.50 -10.19 5.06
C HIS A 380 7.69 -8.78 4.48
N CYS A 381 7.42 -7.72 5.23
CA CYS A 381 7.67 -6.34 4.78
C CYS A 381 9.13 -5.92 4.96
N PHE A 382 9.54 -4.82 4.32
CA PHE A 382 10.77 -4.14 4.71
C PHE A 382 10.50 -3.35 6.01
N PRO A 383 11.31 -3.50 7.08
CA PRO A 383 11.07 -2.83 8.36
C PRO A 383 11.01 -1.30 8.19
N GLY A 384 10.07 -0.66 8.88
CA GLY A 384 9.79 0.76 8.65
C GLY A 384 10.42 1.73 9.63
N PHE A 385 11.65 1.55 10.12
CA PHE A 385 12.20 2.44 11.17
C PHE A 385 12.06 3.94 10.84
N PHE A 386 11.72 4.77 11.84
CA PHE A 386 11.24 6.15 11.59
C PHE A 386 11.49 7.12 12.76
N GLY A 387 12.54 6.90 13.55
CA GLY A 387 12.80 7.65 14.78
C GLY A 387 13.02 9.16 14.62
N HIS A 388 13.80 9.60 13.63
CA HIS A 388 14.04 11.03 13.37
C HIS A 388 12.76 11.79 13.06
N ALA A 389 11.87 11.15 12.30
CA ALA A 389 10.63 11.77 11.92
C ALA A 389 9.58 11.70 13.04
N ALA A 390 9.61 10.67 13.90
CA ALA A 390 8.89 10.68 15.17
C ALA A 390 9.34 11.83 16.09
N ALA A 391 10.63 12.17 16.12
CA ALA A 391 11.12 13.35 16.86
C ALA A 391 10.55 14.67 16.29
N ARG A 392 10.49 14.81 14.96
CA ARG A 392 9.82 15.97 14.32
C ARG A 392 8.34 16.02 14.64
N GLN A 393 7.65 14.87 14.65
CA GLN A 393 6.24 14.76 15.03
C GLN A 393 6.01 15.17 16.47
N ALA A 394 6.84 14.70 17.40
CA ALA A 394 6.74 15.06 18.81
C ALA A 394 6.90 16.58 19.02
N GLN A 395 7.83 17.23 18.31
CA GLN A 395 7.99 18.68 18.33
C GLN A 395 6.76 19.41 17.77
N LEU A 396 6.16 18.89 16.69
CA LEU A 396 4.92 19.43 16.13
C LEU A 396 3.74 19.30 17.10
N TYR A 397 3.63 18.16 17.77
CA TYR A 397 2.59 17.89 18.76
C TYR A 397 2.74 18.78 19.98
N LYS A 398 3.98 18.98 20.45
CA LYS A 398 4.30 19.95 21.51
C LYS A 398 3.92 21.38 21.11
N LYS A 399 4.30 21.81 19.90
CA LYS A 399 3.98 23.15 19.36
C LYS A 399 2.48 23.43 19.39
N TYR A 400 1.65 22.44 19.06
CA TYR A 400 0.19 22.57 18.98
C TYR A 400 -0.55 22.16 20.25
N GLY A 401 0.16 21.81 21.33
CA GLY A 401 -0.46 21.47 22.62
C GLY A 401 -1.32 20.21 22.58
N VAL A 402 -0.92 19.21 21.77
CA VAL A 402 -1.55 17.89 21.76
C VAL A 402 -1.56 17.30 23.17
N ARG A 403 -2.74 16.86 23.61
CA ARG A 403 -2.97 16.38 24.98
C ARG A 403 -2.70 14.90 25.16
N GLY A 404 -2.85 14.10 24.11
CA GLY A 404 -2.60 12.67 24.22
C GLY A 404 -2.38 11.98 22.90
N ILE A 405 -1.73 10.82 22.97
CA ILE A 405 -1.29 10.05 21.81
C ILE A 405 -1.69 8.60 22.00
N PHE A 406 -2.31 8.08 20.98
CA PHE A 406 -2.78 6.71 20.86
C PHE A 406 -2.11 6.05 19.63
N PHE A 407 -1.67 4.79 19.75
CA PHE A 407 -1.00 4.05 18.68
C PHE A 407 -1.86 2.92 18.11
N CYS A 408 -2.26 3.04 16.83
CA CYS A 408 -2.82 1.92 16.09
C CYS A 408 -1.71 1.07 15.50
N GLY A 409 -1.58 -0.17 15.95
CA GLY A 409 -0.34 -0.94 15.80
C GLY A 409 0.68 -0.55 16.88
N VAL A 410 1.87 -1.16 16.83
CA VAL A 410 2.94 -0.87 17.79
C VAL A 410 4.24 -0.66 17.01
N PRO A 411 5.03 0.37 17.33
CA PRO A 411 6.36 0.49 16.74
C PRO A 411 7.21 -0.76 17.03
N THR A 412 8.08 -1.12 16.09
CA THR A 412 8.94 -2.30 16.22
C THR A 412 10.19 -1.99 17.04
N ASP A 413 10.70 -2.93 17.82
CA ASP A 413 12.01 -2.77 18.47
C ASP A 413 13.15 -2.70 17.42
N PRO A 414 14.18 -1.84 17.58
CA PRO A 414 14.40 -0.89 18.68
C PRO A 414 13.66 0.45 18.53
N ASP A 415 13.03 0.72 17.38
CA ASP A 415 12.31 1.97 17.06
C ASP A 415 11.28 2.37 18.13
N HIS A 416 10.61 1.38 18.72
CA HIS A 416 9.66 1.55 19.83
C HIS A 416 10.17 2.39 20.98
N TYR A 417 11.40 2.12 21.44
CA TYR A 417 11.97 2.84 22.57
C TYR A 417 12.09 4.33 22.25
N PHE A 418 12.66 4.66 21.09
CA PHE A 418 12.89 6.04 20.69
C PHE A 418 11.59 6.80 20.47
N VAL A 419 10.65 6.22 19.72
CA VAL A 419 9.35 6.82 19.44
C VAL A 419 8.62 7.16 20.74
N THR A 420 8.64 6.24 21.70
CA THR A 420 8.02 6.44 23.01
C THR A 420 8.71 7.57 23.79
N LYS A 421 10.04 7.60 23.81
CA LYS A 421 10.80 8.66 24.49
C LYS A 421 10.58 10.04 23.87
N MET A 422 10.53 10.14 22.54
CA MET A 422 10.25 11.40 21.84
C MET A 422 8.87 11.96 22.21
N TYR A 423 7.85 11.11 22.33
CA TYR A 423 6.50 11.55 22.70
C TYR A 423 6.33 11.83 24.20
N ASP A 424 7.22 11.33 25.06
CA ASP A 424 7.28 11.71 26.48
C ASP A 424 8.03 13.03 26.69
N ASP A 425 9.17 13.19 26.01
CA ASP A 425 10.06 14.35 26.10
C ASP A 425 10.49 14.82 24.69
N PRO A 426 9.68 15.66 24.02
CA PRO A 426 10.00 16.12 22.68
C PRO A 426 11.33 16.88 22.58
N ASP A 427 11.80 17.47 23.69
CA ASP A 427 13.06 18.22 23.72
C ASP A 427 14.30 17.31 23.82
N LEU A 428 14.11 16.00 24.01
CA LEU A 428 15.20 15.04 23.98
C LEU A 428 15.84 15.04 22.59
N ASN A 429 17.17 15.19 22.55
CA ASN A 429 17.91 15.08 21.30
C ASN A 429 17.92 13.61 20.85
N PHE A 430 17.31 13.35 19.69
CA PHE A 430 17.18 12.01 19.13
C PHE A 430 18.55 11.35 18.87
N ASP A 431 19.48 12.05 18.22
CA ASP A 431 20.80 11.49 17.86
C ASP A 431 21.61 11.10 19.10
N GLN A 432 21.54 11.92 20.16
CA GLN A 432 22.18 11.61 21.44
C GLN A 432 21.54 10.39 22.12
N ALA A 433 20.21 10.28 22.08
CA ALA A 433 19.51 9.12 22.62
C ALA A 433 19.82 7.85 21.83
N LEU A 434 19.95 7.95 20.51
CA LEU A 434 20.34 6.87 19.61
C LEU A 434 21.78 6.40 19.93
N ASP A 435 22.73 7.33 20.02
CA ASP A 435 24.12 7.05 20.38
C ASP A 435 24.23 6.35 21.73
N GLU A 436 23.53 6.88 22.74
CA GLU A 436 23.52 6.31 24.07
C GLU A 436 22.90 4.91 24.08
N TYR A 437 21.76 4.72 23.41
CA TYR A 437 21.07 3.43 23.32
C TYR A 437 22.00 2.35 22.78
N PHE A 438 22.57 2.56 21.58
CA PHE A 438 23.38 1.53 20.94
C PHE A 438 24.65 1.25 21.75
N LYS A 439 25.31 2.31 22.25
CA LYS A 439 26.52 2.18 23.08
C LYS A 439 26.27 1.40 24.38
N LEU A 440 25.21 1.73 25.11
CA LEU A 440 24.92 1.10 26.39
C LEU A 440 24.29 -0.30 26.24
N TYR A 441 23.49 -0.51 25.19
CA TYR A 441 22.76 -1.76 25.03
C TYR A 441 23.59 -2.85 24.34
N TYR A 442 24.32 -2.50 23.28
CA TYR A 442 25.09 -3.47 22.48
C TYR A 442 26.61 -3.42 22.72
N GLY A 443 27.09 -2.45 23.50
CA GLY A 443 28.50 -2.36 23.88
C GLY A 443 29.43 -2.31 22.68
N ALA A 444 30.34 -3.29 22.55
CA ALA A 444 31.28 -3.35 21.43
C ALA A 444 30.62 -3.46 20.04
N ALA A 445 29.40 -4.01 19.96
CA ALA A 445 28.64 -4.15 18.71
C ALA A 445 27.78 -2.92 18.36
N ALA A 446 27.90 -1.82 19.13
CA ALA A 446 27.05 -0.64 18.99
C ALA A 446 27.07 0.00 17.60
N GLU A 447 28.26 0.28 17.07
CA GLU A 447 28.41 1.02 15.81
C GLU A 447 27.76 0.30 14.62
N PRO A 448 28.08 -0.97 14.31
CA PRO A 448 27.46 -1.65 13.17
C PRO A 448 25.93 -1.76 13.30
N LEU A 449 25.40 -2.04 14.49
CA LEU A 449 23.94 -2.13 14.69
C LEU A 449 23.25 -0.77 14.56
N LYS A 450 23.89 0.32 15.03
CA LYS A 450 23.40 1.69 14.82
C LYS A 450 23.34 2.01 13.33
N GLN A 451 24.38 1.65 12.57
CA GLN A 451 24.42 1.85 11.12
C GLN A 451 23.32 1.05 10.40
N ILE A 452 23.00 -0.17 10.85
CA ILE A 452 21.85 -0.92 10.32
C ILE A 452 20.54 -0.15 10.56
N TYR A 453 20.31 0.33 11.79
CA TYR A 453 19.10 1.12 12.10
C TYR A 453 18.98 2.35 11.19
N LEU A 454 20.04 3.15 11.10
CA LEU A 454 20.07 4.37 10.30
C LEU A 454 19.87 4.09 8.81
N LYS A 455 20.46 3.00 8.28
CA LYS A 455 20.25 2.59 6.89
C LYS A 455 18.81 2.16 6.64
N ILE A 456 18.21 1.35 7.52
CA ILE A 456 16.81 0.94 7.37
C ILE A 456 15.89 2.17 7.40
N GLU A 457 16.14 3.11 8.33
CA GLU A 457 15.39 4.35 8.42
C GLU A 457 15.53 5.23 7.17
N ASP A 458 16.75 5.43 6.66
CA ASP A 458 16.97 6.19 5.42
C ASP A 458 16.31 5.49 4.22
N ILE A 459 16.44 4.17 4.13
CA ILE A 459 15.84 3.40 3.04
C ILE A 459 14.32 3.57 3.03
N PHE A 460 13.67 3.37 4.19
CA PHE A 460 12.22 3.44 4.33
C PHE A 460 11.70 4.87 4.27
N GLY A 461 12.38 5.83 4.91
CA GLY A 461 11.94 7.21 5.04
C GLY A 461 12.14 8.07 3.80
N ASN A 462 12.95 7.64 2.84
CA ASN A 462 13.34 8.44 1.68
C ASN A 462 12.45 8.18 0.45
N PRO A 463 11.66 9.18 -0.01
CA PRO A 463 10.74 9.03 -1.14
C PRO A 463 11.43 8.55 -2.43
N LYS A 464 12.72 8.85 -2.62
CA LYS A 464 13.48 8.48 -3.82
C LYS A 464 13.66 6.96 -3.98
N ASN A 465 13.46 6.20 -2.91
CA ASN A 465 13.54 4.74 -2.92
C ASN A 465 12.25 4.07 -3.38
N TYR A 466 11.20 4.83 -3.67
CA TYR A 466 9.91 4.34 -4.13
C TYR A 466 9.69 4.64 -5.62
N PRO A 467 8.77 3.93 -6.32
CA PRO A 467 8.43 4.25 -7.70
C PRO A 467 7.99 5.71 -7.89
N LEU A 468 8.33 6.31 -9.02
CA LEU A 468 8.02 7.72 -9.32
C LEU A 468 6.52 8.07 -9.23
N HIS A 469 5.61 7.17 -9.60
CA HIS A 469 4.18 7.43 -9.49
C HIS A 469 3.75 7.60 -8.02
N ILE A 470 4.28 6.79 -7.10
CA ILE A 470 4.01 6.92 -5.66
C ILE A 470 4.53 8.25 -5.12
N GLN A 471 5.68 8.72 -5.61
CA GLN A 471 6.25 10.00 -5.20
C GLN A 471 5.40 11.21 -5.64
N ARG A 472 4.65 11.09 -6.75
CA ARG A 472 3.91 12.19 -7.38
C ARG A 472 2.40 12.16 -7.12
N ASP A 473 1.86 10.99 -6.82
CA ASP A 473 0.43 10.79 -6.71
C ASP A 473 -0.15 11.29 -5.37
N ASN A 474 -1.36 11.82 -5.45
CA ASN A 474 -2.11 12.36 -4.32
C ASN A 474 -2.98 11.27 -3.63
N ARG A 475 -2.37 10.15 -3.20
CA ARG A 475 -3.10 9.02 -2.59
C ARG A 475 -2.29 8.28 -1.52
N HIS A 476 -2.99 7.42 -0.78
CA HIS A 476 -2.40 6.54 0.25
C HIS A 476 -1.82 5.26 -0.36
N TYR A 477 -0.71 4.76 0.20
CA TYR A 477 -0.01 3.56 -0.25
C TYR A 477 0.38 2.63 0.90
N HIS A 478 0.40 1.33 0.62
CA HIS A 478 0.97 0.32 1.51
C HIS A 478 2.13 -0.40 0.80
N GLN A 479 3.06 -0.96 1.58
CA GLN A 479 4.03 -1.90 1.01
C GLN A 479 3.30 -3.15 0.50
N ASN A 480 3.73 -3.60 -0.66
CA ASN A 480 3.53 -4.96 -1.17
C ASN A 480 4.91 -5.63 -1.31
N VAL A 481 4.95 -6.89 -1.77
CA VAL A 481 6.20 -7.65 -1.91
C VAL A 481 7.20 -6.95 -2.84
N GLU A 482 6.75 -6.41 -3.99
CA GLU A 482 7.62 -5.71 -4.95
C GLU A 482 8.20 -4.42 -4.36
N LEU A 483 7.38 -3.61 -3.67
CA LEU A 483 7.87 -2.42 -2.98
C LEU A 483 8.90 -2.78 -1.91
N ALA A 484 8.60 -3.78 -1.07
CA ALA A 484 9.48 -4.19 0.02
C ALA A 484 10.84 -4.72 -0.47
N TRP A 485 10.87 -5.57 -1.50
CA TRP A 485 12.08 -6.31 -1.86
C TRP A 485 12.64 -6.03 -3.25
N GLY A 486 11.85 -5.39 -4.11
CA GLY A 486 12.30 -4.85 -5.40
C GLY A 486 12.83 -3.41 -5.28
N TYR A 487 12.22 -2.57 -4.42
CA TYR A 487 12.59 -1.17 -4.30
C TYR A 487 13.35 -0.82 -3.01
N LEU A 488 12.91 -1.33 -1.86
CA LEU A 488 13.53 -1.01 -0.56
C LEU A 488 14.72 -1.93 -0.26
N GLY A 489 14.47 -3.24 -0.16
CA GLY A 489 15.47 -4.27 0.11
C GLY A 489 16.21 -4.77 -1.14
N THR A 490 16.84 -3.87 -1.88
CA THR A 490 17.66 -4.22 -3.06
C THR A 490 18.85 -5.11 -2.66
N GLU A 491 19.37 -5.92 -3.57
CA GLU A 491 20.52 -6.82 -3.34
C GLU A 491 21.72 -6.07 -2.78
N LYS A 492 22.09 -4.92 -3.38
CA LYS A 492 23.18 -4.07 -2.89
C LYS A 492 22.99 -3.67 -1.42
N ARG A 493 21.81 -3.15 -1.08
CA ARG A 493 21.48 -2.75 0.31
C ARG A 493 21.49 -3.94 1.26
N MET A 494 20.96 -5.09 0.84
CA MET A 494 20.97 -6.29 1.66
C MET A 494 22.41 -6.78 1.91
N ALA A 495 23.30 -6.71 0.91
CA ALA A 495 24.71 -7.05 1.09
C ALA A 495 25.41 -6.10 2.09
N GLU A 496 25.19 -4.78 1.96
CA GLU A 496 25.72 -3.79 2.91
C GLU A 496 25.23 -4.04 4.35
N LEU A 497 23.96 -4.40 4.53
CA LEU A 497 23.38 -4.71 5.84
C LEU A 497 23.91 -6.03 6.42
N GLN A 498 24.17 -7.04 5.57
CA GLN A 498 24.78 -8.31 5.98
C GLN A 498 26.19 -8.08 6.52
N GLU A 499 27.02 -7.28 5.84
CA GLU A 499 28.38 -6.96 6.31
C GLU A 499 28.37 -6.31 7.71
N LEU A 500 27.43 -5.39 7.95
CA LEU A 500 27.25 -4.77 9.26
C LEU A 500 26.79 -5.79 10.31
N MET A 501 25.88 -6.70 9.95
CA MET A 501 25.42 -7.75 10.87
C MET A 501 26.55 -8.71 11.25
N ASP A 502 27.42 -9.06 10.29
CA ASP A 502 28.61 -9.89 10.54
C ASP A 502 29.62 -9.18 11.44
N GLN A 503 29.84 -7.89 11.22
CA GLN A 503 30.69 -7.06 12.11
C GLN A 503 30.12 -7.00 13.53
N ALA A 504 28.82 -6.80 13.69
CA ALA A 504 28.17 -6.77 15.00
C ALA A 504 28.34 -8.10 15.76
N ASN A 505 28.14 -9.22 15.07
CA ASN A 505 28.33 -10.56 15.63
C ASN A 505 29.79 -10.80 16.04
N ALA A 506 30.77 -10.35 15.25
CA ALA A 506 32.18 -10.50 15.55
C ALA A 506 32.65 -9.62 16.73
N LEU A 507 32.02 -8.45 16.92
CA LEU A 507 32.41 -7.48 17.94
C LEU A 507 31.80 -7.76 19.32
N ALA A 508 30.66 -8.44 19.42
CA ALA A 508 30.00 -8.73 20.68
C ALA A 508 30.88 -9.55 21.64
N GLN A 509 31.17 -9.03 22.83
CA GLN A 509 32.15 -9.62 23.74
C GLN A 509 31.48 -10.39 24.89
N THR A 510 30.56 -9.74 25.59
CA THR A 510 29.92 -10.33 26.78
C THR A 510 28.76 -11.25 26.40
N GLU A 511 28.38 -12.17 27.28
CA GLU A 511 27.21 -13.04 27.04
C GLU A 511 25.92 -12.22 26.86
N MET A 512 25.76 -11.12 27.60
CA MET A 512 24.61 -10.23 27.45
C MET A 512 24.64 -9.48 26.10
N GLU A 513 25.80 -9.01 25.66
CA GLU A 513 25.95 -8.39 24.33
C GLU A 513 25.61 -9.39 23.22
N LYS A 514 26.20 -10.59 23.23
CA LYS A 514 25.93 -11.64 22.23
C LYS A 514 24.44 -11.99 22.18
N ARG A 515 23.80 -12.11 23.34
CA ARG A 515 22.36 -12.40 23.44
C ARG A 515 21.51 -11.27 22.86
N ARG A 516 21.83 -10.01 23.14
CA ARG A 516 21.13 -8.83 22.57
C ARG A 516 21.32 -8.73 21.05
N VAL A 517 22.54 -8.95 20.56
CA VAL A 517 22.84 -8.99 19.12
C VAL A 517 22.06 -10.12 18.44
N LEU A 518 21.99 -11.30 19.05
CA LEU A 518 21.23 -12.43 18.51
C LEU A 518 19.72 -12.16 18.45
N VAL A 519 19.15 -11.47 19.45
CA VAL A 519 17.75 -11.02 19.40
C VAL A 519 17.54 -10.09 18.20
N PHE A 520 18.40 -9.09 18.01
CA PHE A 520 18.32 -8.18 16.86
C PHE A 520 18.41 -8.94 15.52
N GLN A 521 19.36 -9.89 15.42
CA GLN A 521 19.53 -10.71 14.23
C GLN A 521 18.26 -11.52 13.92
N ARG A 522 17.70 -12.23 14.90
CA ARG A 522 16.51 -13.07 14.71
C ARG A 522 15.25 -12.26 14.42
N GLU A 523 15.08 -11.13 15.10
CA GLU A 523 13.86 -10.32 15.04
C GLU A 523 13.82 -9.42 13.80
N ILE A 524 14.96 -8.89 13.36
CA ILE A 524 15.06 -7.94 12.25
C ILE A 524 15.77 -8.54 11.04
N TRP A 525 17.04 -8.96 11.18
CA TRP A 525 17.85 -9.36 10.03
C TRP A 525 17.30 -10.60 9.33
N ASP A 526 17.05 -11.67 10.07
CA ASP A 526 16.56 -12.93 9.50
C ASP A 526 15.15 -12.76 8.92
N TYR A 527 14.32 -11.90 9.52
CA TYR A 527 13.02 -11.53 8.97
C TYR A 527 13.18 -10.89 7.57
N MET A 528 14.14 -9.98 7.41
CA MET A 528 14.43 -9.36 6.12
C MET A 528 14.99 -10.35 5.09
N VAL A 529 15.93 -11.20 5.49
CA VAL A 529 16.52 -12.24 4.62
C VAL A 529 15.43 -13.19 4.11
N GLN A 530 14.51 -13.62 4.99
CA GLN A 530 13.38 -14.46 4.59
C GLN A 530 12.46 -13.77 3.57
N GLY A 531 12.19 -12.48 3.76
CA GLY A 531 11.41 -11.68 2.82
C GLY A 531 12.07 -11.58 1.45
N LYS A 532 13.33 -11.16 1.39
CA LYS A 532 14.09 -11.04 0.13
C LYS A 532 14.22 -12.39 -0.56
N ARG A 533 14.52 -13.46 0.17
CA ARG A 533 14.63 -14.81 -0.38
C ARG A 533 13.34 -15.26 -1.05
N LYS A 534 12.19 -15.13 -0.36
CA LYS A 534 10.87 -15.45 -0.95
C LYS A 534 10.58 -14.63 -2.20
N TYR A 535 10.94 -13.36 -2.20
CA TYR A 535 10.80 -12.51 -3.38
C TYR A 535 11.65 -13.01 -4.56
N MET A 536 12.92 -13.33 -4.34
CA MET A 536 13.81 -13.86 -5.38
C MET A 536 13.37 -15.24 -5.88
N GLU A 537 12.93 -16.13 -4.99
CA GLU A 537 12.31 -17.42 -5.35
C GLU A 537 11.09 -17.21 -6.27
N GLY A 538 10.28 -16.18 -5.98
CA GLY A 538 9.11 -15.80 -6.79
C GLY A 538 9.43 -15.18 -8.16
N LEU A 539 10.62 -14.59 -8.34
CA LEU A 539 11.05 -14.03 -9.64
C LEU A 539 11.47 -15.10 -10.66
N GLY A 540 11.67 -16.36 -10.24
CA GLY A 540 11.81 -17.58 -11.06
C GLY A 540 12.11 -17.44 -12.57
N GLN A 541 13.40 -17.31 -12.91
CA GLN A 541 14.09 -17.49 -14.21
C GLN A 541 13.56 -16.93 -15.54
N ASN A 542 12.29 -16.60 -15.76
CA ASN A 542 11.82 -16.27 -17.12
C ASN A 542 10.79 -15.14 -17.10
N VAL A 543 11.28 -13.90 -17.10
CA VAL A 543 10.43 -12.72 -17.32
C VAL A 543 9.87 -12.70 -18.75
N ASN A 544 10.50 -13.41 -19.72
CA ASN A 544 9.96 -13.57 -21.08
C ASN A 544 10.24 -14.92 -21.76
N ALA A 545 10.82 -15.93 -21.11
CA ALA A 545 11.16 -17.16 -21.83
C ALA A 545 9.95 -18.09 -22.04
N GLY A 546 9.58 -18.26 -23.30
CA GLY A 546 8.72 -19.35 -23.73
C GLY A 546 8.10 -19.17 -25.12
N LYS A 547 7.86 -17.94 -25.57
CA LYS A 547 7.29 -17.64 -26.90
C LYS A 547 7.86 -16.34 -27.46
N ALA A 548 8.05 -16.29 -28.78
CA ALA A 548 8.48 -15.07 -29.45
C ALA A 548 7.42 -13.97 -29.33
N ILE A 549 7.84 -12.74 -29.06
CA ILE A 549 6.95 -11.58 -29.22
C ILE A 549 6.73 -11.36 -30.72
N ARG A 550 5.51 -11.02 -31.12
CA ARG A 550 5.24 -10.75 -32.54
C ARG A 550 5.44 -9.28 -32.84
N ALA A 551 6.39 -8.91 -33.69
CA ALA A 551 6.42 -7.56 -34.25
C ALA A 551 5.24 -7.41 -35.21
N GLN A 552 4.32 -6.49 -34.93
CA GLN A 552 3.07 -6.37 -35.69
C GLN A 552 3.31 -5.73 -37.05
N LEU A 553 2.58 -6.21 -38.06
CA LEU A 553 2.50 -5.55 -39.36
C LEU A 553 1.62 -4.29 -39.25
N LEU A 554 2.15 -3.13 -39.65
CA LEU A 554 1.45 -1.83 -39.61
C LEU A 554 0.53 -1.60 -40.82
N ARG A 555 -0.56 -0.85 -40.58
CA ARG A 555 -1.67 -0.59 -41.52
C ARG A 555 -1.39 0.39 -42.67
N ARG A 556 -0.56 1.43 -42.47
CA ARG A 556 -0.38 2.49 -43.49
C ARG A 556 0.63 2.11 -44.57
N GLY A 557 0.11 2.00 -45.81
CA GLY A 557 0.85 1.70 -47.03
C GLY A 557 1.60 2.90 -47.61
N GLY A 558 2.92 2.73 -47.69
CA GLY A 558 3.90 3.59 -48.35
C GLY A 558 5.25 3.34 -47.68
N PRO A 559 6.42 3.39 -48.36
CA PRO A 559 7.70 3.22 -47.68
C PRO A 559 7.87 4.36 -46.66
N LEU A 560 7.53 4.09 -45.39
CA LEU A 560 7.75 4.99 -44.27
C LEU A 560 9.25 5.02 -44.01
N ARG A 561 9.93 5.78 -44.86
CA ARG A 561 11.36 6.04 -44.76
C ARG A 561 11.68 6.85 -43.51
N ASP A 562 10.70 7.45 -42.85
CA ASP A 562 10.89 8.27 -41.65
C ASP A 562 10.22 7.59 -40.45
N PRO A 563 10.97 7.16 -39.42
CA PRO A 563 10.38 6.60 -38.21
C PRO A 563 9.47 7.60 -37.47
N GLY A 564 9.61 8.91 -37.68
CA GLY A 564 8.77 9.94 -37.08
C GLY A 564 7.30 9.91 -37.53
N GLU A 565 7.01 9.33 -38.69
CA GLU A 565 5.66 9.24 -39.28
C GLU A 565 4.92 7.95 -38.89
N VAL A 566 5.59 7.05 -38.16
CA VAL A 566 5.02 5.76 -37.74
C VAL A 566 4.05 5.95 -36.59
N ASP A 567 2.87 5.36 -36.76
CA ASP A 567 1.88 5.26 -35.71
C ASP A 567 2.11 4.00 -34.87
N PHE A 568 2.90 4.15 -33.80
CA PHE A 568 3.29 3.02 -32.95
C PHE A 568 2.16 2.48 -32.06
N ILE A 569 0.94 3.02 -32.12
CA ILE A 569 -0.17 2.46 -31.34
C ILE A 569 -0.49 1.01 -31.71
N GLU A 570 -0.22 0.62 -32.97
CA GLU A 570 -0.43 -0.74 -33.47
C GLU A 570 0.77 -1.65 -33.23
N ALA A 571 1.89 -1.09 -32.75
CA ALA A 571 3.10 -1.82 -32.49
C ALA A 571 2.96 -2.71 -31.25
N THR A 572 3.70 -3.81 -31.23
CA THR A 572 3.78 -4.67 -30.06
C THR A 572 4.62 -4.00 -29.00
N PRO A 573 4.07 -3.71 -27.83
CA PRO A 573 4.85 -3.17 -26.72
C PRO A 573 5.82 -4.21 -26.12
N LEU A 574 6.94 -3.69 -25.62
CA LEU A 574 8.01 -4.39 -24.93
C LEU A 574 7.84 -4.18 -23.43
N TYR A 575 7.49 -5.24 -22.69
CA TYR A 575 7.21 -5.19 -21.26
C TYR A 575 8.29 -5.83 -20.39
N GLY A 576 8.22 -5.58 -19.09
CA GLY A 576 9.05 -6.28 -18.10
C GLY A 576 10.48 -5.74 -18.02
N TRP A 577 10.67 -4.45 -18.30
CA TRP A 577 11.94 -3.75 -18.13
C TRP A 577 12.42 -3.90 -16.69
N ARG A 578 13.57 -4.54 -16.52
CA ARG A 578 14.19 -4.80 -15.21
C ARG A 578 15.69 -4.61 -15.29
N GLN A 579 16.32 -4.35 -14.16
CA GLN A 579 17.77 -4.33 -14.05
C GLN A 579 18.35 -5.74 -14.28
N ALA A 580 19.66 -5.83 -14.53
CA ALA A 580 20.35 -7.12 -14.68
C ALA A 580 20.20 -8.05 -13.46
N SER A 581 20.08 -7.47 -12.25
CA SER A 581 19.79 -8.17 -11.00
C SER A 581 18.37 -8.73 -10.91
N GLY A 582 17.48 -8.39 -11.85
CA GLY A 582 16.04 -8.70 -11.79
C GLY A 582 15.22 -7.69 -10.99
N GLU A 583 15.85 -6.69 -10.42
CA GLU A 583 15.17 -5.64 -9.67
C GLU A 583 14.36 -4.72 -10.60
N PRO A 584 13.22 -4.19 -10.13
CA PRO A 584 12.45 -3.24 -10.90
C PRO A 584 13.27 -1.97 -11.17
N THR A 585 12.90 -1.29 -12.25
CA THR A 585 13.46 0.01 -12.59
C THR A 585 12.66 1.13 -11.92
N LYS A 586 13.33 2.21 -11.50
CA LYS A 586 12.65 3.44 -11.05
C LYS A 586 12.18 4.30 -12.24
N ARG A 587 12.65 4.00 -13.46
CA ARG A 587 12.31 4.71 -14.69
C ARG A 587 10.92 4.37 -15.21
N LEU A 588 10.32 5.33 -15.91
CA LEU A 588 9.08 5.13 -16.66
C LEU A 588 9.41 4.79 -18.12
N LEU A 589 9.82 3.53 -18.36
CA LEU A 589 10.23 3.08 -19.69
C LEU A 589 9.08 2.46 -20.49
N ARG A 590 9.06 2.78 -21.79
CA ARG A 590 8.17 2.16 -22.78
C ARG A 590 8.99 1.76 -23.99
N GLY A 591 8.76 0.57 -24.51
CA GLY A 591 9.33 0.11 -25.77
C GLY A 591 8.23 -0.46 -26.64
N GLN A 592 8.33 -0.31 -27.95
CA GLN A 592 7.37 -0.84 -28.92
C GLN A 592 8.09 -1.31 -30.18
N VAL A 593 7.59 -2.38 -30.81
CA VAL A 593 8.16 -2.98 -32.02
C VAL A 593 7.10 -3.32 -33.08
N ALA A 594 7.37 -2.97 -34.33
CA ALA A 594 6.50 -3.25 -35.47
C ALA A 594 7.30 -3.40 -36.77
N HIS A 595 6.64 -3.73 -37.88
CA HIS A 595 7.26 -3.71 -39.21
C HIS A 595 6.25 -3.37 -40.32
N ASP A 596 6.75 -3.03 -41.51
CA ASP A 596 5.95 -2.78 -42.73
C ASP A 596 6.35 -3.68 -43.91
N LYS A 597 7.09 -4.77 -43.62
CA LYS A 597 7.75 -5.69 -44.57
C LYS A 597 9.02 -5.15 -45.23
N ARG A 598 9.41 -3.90 -44.98
CA ARG A 598 10.67 -3.32 -45.48
C ARG A 598 11.59 -2.86 -44.34
N TYR A 599 11.00 -2.35 -43.27
CA TYR A 599 11.68 -1.89 -42.08
C TYR A 599 11.09 -2.53 -40.83
N LEU A 600 11.96 -2.79 -39.85
CA LEU A 600 11.63 -2.99 -38.45
C LEU A 600 11.60 -1.62 -37.78
N TYR A 601 10.52 -1.32 -37.08
CA TYR A 601 10.34 -0.07 -36.34
C TYR A 601 10.44 -0.33 -34.84
N LEU A 602 11.16 0.54 -34.13
CA LEU A 602 11.19 0.60 -32.68
C LEU A 602 10.85 2.00 -32.20
N GLU A 603 10.04 2.11 -31.16
CA GLU A 603 9.89 3.34 -30.35
C GLU A 603 10.33 3.01 -28.92
N LEU A 604 11.29 3.77 -28.40
CA LEU A 604 11.86 3.63 -27.07
C LEU A 604 11.69 4.96 -26.34
N THR A 605 11.02 4.94 -25.20
CA THR A 605 10.67 6.14 -24.43
C THR A 605 11.12 6.01 -22.99
N ASP A 606 11.84 7.02 -22.48
CA ASP A 606 12.11 7.24 -21.06
C ASP A 606 11.33 8.48 -20.60
N ALA A 607 10.23 8.26 -19.86
CA ALA A 607 9.31 9.31 -19.40
C ALA A 607 9.53 9.68 -17.92
N SER A 608 10.72 9.41 -17.38
CA SER A 608 11.04 9.62 -15.96
C SER A 608 11.01 11.10 -15.53
N GLY A 609 11.13 12.04 -16.47
CA GLY A 609 11.29 13.47 -16.19
C GLY A 609 12.75 13.92 -16.09
N ASP A 610 13.70 12.98 -16.12
CA ASP A 610 15.13 13.29 -16.12
C ASP A 610 15.56 13.74 -17.52
N THR A 611 16.38 14.80 -17.59
CA THR A 611 17.00 15.20 -18.86
C THR A 611 18.17 14.25 -19.13
N PRO A 612 18.13 13.42 -20.20
CA PRO A 612 19.21 12.51 -20.50
C PRO A 612 20.47 13.29 -20.90
N LYS A 613 21.63 12.78 -20.47
CA LYS A 613 22.93 13.42 -20.72
C LYS A 613 23.52 12.87 -22.01
N SER A 614 23.93 13.75 -22.92
CA SER A 614 24.70 13.33 -24.09
C SER A 614 26.20 13.52 -23.89
N ASP A 615 26.99 12.75 -24.63
CA ASP A 615 28.44 12.84 -24.71
C ASP A 615 28.90 12.66 -26.17
N PRO A 616 30.01 13.31 -26.61
CA PRO A 616 30.58 13.09 -27.94
C PRO A 616 30.85 11.62 -28.27
N GLU A 617 31.27 10.82 -27.29
CA GLU A 617 31.31 9.37 -27.36
C GLU A 617 30.00 8.80 -26.78
N ILE A 618 29.19 8.11 -27.60
CA ILE A 618 27.85 7.63 -27.19
C ILE A 618 27.89 6.90 -25.84
N THR A 619 28.92 6.08 -25.61
CA THR A 619 29.08 5.29 -24.38
C THR A 619 29.54 6.08 -23.16
N GLY A 620 29.93 7.35 -23.32
CA GLY A 620 30.25 8.27 -22.22
C GLY A 620 29.00 8.96 -21.62
N GLY A 621 27.87 8.92 -22.32
CA GLY A 621 26.60 9.53 -21.92
C GLY A 621 25.49 8.52 -21.65
N ASP A 622 24.25 8.99 -21.75
CA ASP A 622 23.05 8.16 -21.80
C ASP A 622 22.83 7.66 -23.23
N TYR A 623 22.41 6.41 -23.38
CA TYR A 623 22.14 5.85 -24.70
C TYR A 623 21.17 4.65 -24.65
N TRP A 624 20.46 4.43 -25.74
CA TRP A 624 19.78 3.16 -26.01
C TRP A 624 20.74 2.21 -26.71
N GLN A 625 20.69 0.93 -26.37
CA GLN A 625 21.41 -0.13 -27.09
C GLN A 625 20.43 -1.25 -27.45
N VAL A 626 20.36 -1.57 -28.74
CA VAL A 626 19.54 -2.65 -29.30
C VAL A 626 20.48 -3.74 -29.81
N LEU A 627 20.34 -4.97 -29.31
CA LEU A 627 21.04 -6.15 -29.81
C LEU A 627 20.14 -6.92 -30.76
N LEU A 628 20.72 -7.46 -31.83
CA LEU A 628 20.03 -8.25 -32.86
C LEU A 628 20.88 -9.47 -33.21
N ALA A 629 20.29 -10.66 -33.19
CA ALA A 629 20.97 -11.90 -33.55
C ALA A 629 20.05 -12.84 -34.35
N GLU A 630 20.65 -13.67 -35.20
CA GLU A 630 19.95 -14.69 -35.99
C GLU A 630 19.47 -15.87 -35.13
N ALA A 631 20.26 -16.23 -34.12
CA ALA A 631 20.03 -17.38 -33.25
C ALA A 631 20.57 -17.11 -31.85
N ARG A 632 20.02 -17.81 -30.86
CA ARG A 632 20.61 -17.83 -29.51
C ARG A 632 21.99 -18.47 -29.55
N GLY A 633 22.96 -17.82 -28.91
CA GLY A 633 24.36 -18.24 -28.89
C GLY A 633 25.17 -17.83 -30.12
N ALA A 634 24.55 -17.20 -31.13
CA ALA A 634 25.25 -16.65 -32.29
C ALA A 634 25.90 -15.30 -31.98
N GLY A 635 26.70 -14.78 -32.92
CA GLY A 635 27.13 -13.38 -32.90
C GLY A 635 25.94 -12.42 -33.03
N TYR A 636 26.12 -11.19 -32.57
CA TYR A 636 25.10 -10.15 -32.58
C TYR A 636 25.56 -8.89 -33.32
N ARG A 637 24.59 -8.16 -33.87
CA ARG A 637 24.72 -6.77 -34.28
C ARG A 637 24.13 -5.89 -33.18
N ALA A 638 24.78 -4.76 -32.87
CA ALA A 638 24.18 -3.77 -31.99
C ALA A 638 24.09 -2.40 -32.64
N LEU A 639 23.03 -1.68 -32.25
CA LEU A 639 22.78 -0.28 -32.59
C LEU A 639 22.73 0.51 -31.29
N LEU A 640 23.61 1.51 -31.16
CA LEU A 640 23.65 2.42 -30.03
C LEU A 640 23.19 3.80 -30.50
N GLU A 641 22.36 4.47 -29.70
CA GLU A 641 21.90 5.82 -29.98
C GLU A 641 21.87 6.69 -28.72
N ASN A 642 22.36 7.93 -28.84
CA ASN A 642 22.31 8.93 -27.77
C ASN A 642 21.12 9.91 -27.95
N PRO A 643 20.79 10.75 -26.94
CA PRO A 643 19.66 11.69 -27.02
C PRO A 643 19.70 12.73 -28.14
N GLU A 644 20.84 12.90 -28.81
CA GLU A 644 21.00 13.80 -29.96
C GLU A 644 20.68 13.10 -31.30
N GLY A 645 20.31 11.81 -31.26
CA GLY A 645 20.08 10.98 -32.43
C GLY A 645 21.36 10.50 -33.12
N LYS A 646 22.52 10.62 -32.47
CA LYS A 646 23.79 10.08 -33.00
C LYS A 646 23.77 8.57 -32.86
N VAL A 647 24.09 7.87 -33.95
CA VAL A 647 24.05 6.40 -34.01
C VAL A 647 25.44 5.81 -34.19
N ARG A 648 25.71 4.69 -33.50
CA ARG A 648 26.89 3.83 -33.71
C ARG A 648 26.44 2.39 -33.89
N SER A 649 27.05 1.70 -34.85
CA SER A 649 26.82 0.28 -35.10
C SER A 649 28.05 -0.53 -34.69
N GLN A 650 27.84 -1.71 -34.11
CA GLN A 650 28.90 -2.63 -33.68
C GLN A 650 28.49 -4.10 -33.89
N VAL A 651 29.47 -5.01 -33.89
CA VAL A 651 29.28 -6.46 -33.97
C VAL A 651 29.92 -7.10 -32.73
N GLY A 652 29.31 -8.15 -32.18
CA GLY A 652 29.83 -8.91 -31.04
C GLY A 652 29.50 -10.41 -31.12
N PRO A 653 29.98 -11.24 -30.17
CA PRO A 653 30.78 -10.87 -29.01
C PRO A 653 32.19 -10.38 -29.39
N PRO A 654 32.84 -9.53 -28.57
CA PRO A 654 34.14 -8.93 -28.88
C PRO A 654 35.24 -9.94 -29.22
N GLU A 655 35.15 -11.13 -28.63
CA GLU A 655 36.12 -12.23 -28.77
C GLU A 655 36.12 -12.87 -30.17
N THR A 656 35.00 -12.83 -30.88
CA THR A 656 34.87 -13.26 -32.28
C THR A 656 34.97 -12.09 -33.27
N ALA A 657 34.87 -10.84 -32.78
CA ALA A 657 34.81 -9.62 -33.59
C ALA A 657 36.20 -9.04 -33.96
N GLY A 658 37.29 -9.77 -33.72
CA GLY A 658 38.65 -9.32 -33.99
C GLY A 658 38.83 -8.79 -35.43
N ASN A 659 38.89 -7.46 -35.56
CA ASN A 659 39.05 -6.66 -36.78
C ASN A 659 37.86 -6.58 -37.75
N GLU A 660 36.64 -6.98 -37.38
CA GLU A 660 35.48 -6.71 -38.25
C GLU A 660 35.11 -5.22 -38.23
N PRO A 661 34.98 -4.56 -39.40
CA PRO A 661 34.54 -3.16 -39.45
C PRO A 661 33.10 -3.03 -38.92
N PRO A 662 32.73 -1.89 -38.29
CA PRO A 662 31.36 -1.64 -37.87
C PRO A 662 30.41 -1.80 -39.06
N TRP A 663 29.34 -2.55 -38.86
CA TRP A 663 28.39 -2.86 -39.92
C TRP A 663 27.56 -1.61 -40.29
N GLU A 664 27.28 -1.41 -41.57
CA GLU A 664 26.45 -0.30 -42.03
C GLU A 664 24.97 -0.63 -41.83
N SER A 665 24.39 -0.12 -40.74
CA SER A 665 23.00 -0.43 -40.35
C SER A 665 21.96 0.13 -41.32
N LEU A 666 22.26 1.26 -41.98
CA LEU A 666 21.31 2.06 -42.74
C LEU A 666 20.05 2.43 -41.93
N ALA A 667 20.15 2.36 -40.59
CA ALA A 667 19.07 2.70 -39.69
C ALA A 667 18.81 4.20 -39.77
N LYS A 668 17.54 4.59 -39.77
CA LYS A 668 17.14 5.97 -39.60
C LYS A 668 16.61 6.13 -38.20
N VAL A 669 17.06 7.19 -37.53
CA VAL A 669 16.71 7.42 -36.13
C VAL A 669 16.28 8.86 -35.95
N THR A 670 15.18 9.05 -35.23
CA THR A 670 14.75 10.35 -34.71
C THR A 670 14.78 10.28 -33.19
N SER A 671 15.47 11.22 -32.56
CA SER A 671 15.51 11.37 -31.10
C SER A 671 14.90 12.70 -30.72
N SER A 672 14.10 12.72 -29.65
CA SER A 672 13.53 13.96 -29.12
C SER A 672 13.51 13.92 -27.60
N VAL A 673 13.89 15.04 -27.00
CA VAL A 673 13.82 15.26 -25.55
C VAL A 673 12.93 16.47 -25.31
N ALA A 674 11.70 16.25 -24.84
CA ALA A 674 10.71 17.29 -24.63
C ALA A 674 9.77 16.95 -23.48
N GLY A 675 9.36 17.94 -22.69
CA GLY A 675 8.37 17.74 -21.62
C GLY A 675 8.81 16.77 -20.51
N GLY A 676 10.11 16.47 -20.39
CA GLY A 676 10.63 15.46 -19.45
C GLY A 676 10.57 14.02 -19.99
N GLU A 677 10.26 13.84 -21.27
CA GLU A 677 10.31 12.55 -21.95
C GLU A 677 11.42 12.54 -23.01
N TRP A 678 12.16 11.43 -23.07
CA TRP A 678 13.08 11.12 -24.15
C TRP A 678 12.49 10.01 -25.02
N VAL A 679 12.19 10.32 -26.28
CA VAL A 679 11.61 9.40 -27.26
C VAL A 679 12.60 9.20 -28.42
N THR A 680 13.00 7.96 -28.63
CA THR A 680 13.82 7.50 -29.77
C THR A 680 12.97 6.61 -30.66
N ARG A 681 12.91 6.92 -31.97
CA ARG A 681 12.27 6.06 -32.97
C ARG A 681 13.28 5.62 -34.01
N ILE A 682 13.30 4.32 -34.30
CA ILE A 682 14.27 3.66 -35.17
C ILE A 682 13.53 2.97 -36.31
N ALA A 683 13.95 3.19 -37.55
CA ALA A 683 13.56 2.41 -38.71
C ALA A 683 14.79 1.67 -39.25
N LEU A 684 14.84 0.35 -39.09
CA LEU A 684 15.95 -0.50 -39.51
C LEU A 684 15.52 -1.37 -40.71
N PRO A 685 16.19 -1.31 -41.88
CA PRO A 685 15.83 -2.16 -43.01
C PRO A 685 15.85 -3.64 -42.62
N LEU A 686 14.84 -4.41 -43.03
CA LEU A 686 14.78 -5.84 -42.72
C LEU A 686 15.97 -6.62 -43.28
N SER A 687 16.47 -6.23 -44.46
CA SER A 687 17.74 -6.70 -45.06
C SER A 687 18.99 -6.50 -44.19
N LYS A 688 18.87 -5.74 -43.10
CA LYS A 688 19.95 -5.34 -42.20
C LYS A 688 19.75 -5.85 -40.77
N VAL A 689 18.58 -6.37 -40.40
CA VAL A 689 18.30 -6.84 -39.02
C VAL A 689 19.27 -7.94 -38.59
N VAL A 690 19.53 -8.93 -39.45
CA VAL A 690 20.55 -9.99 -39.28
C VAL A 690 21.41 -10.11 -40.53
N ALA A 691 22.42 -11.00 -40.52
CA ALA A 691 23.43 -11.13 -41.58
C ALA A 691 22.84 -11.17 -43.00
N ASP A 692 21.89 -12.09 -43.20
CA ASP A 692 21.26 -12.37 -44.49
C ASP A 692 19.91 -11.65 -44.68
N GLY A 693 19.56 -10.76 -43.75
CA GLY A 693 18.23 -10.13 -43.70
C GLY A 693 17.17 -11.04 -43.06
N ILE A 694 15.95 -10.53 -42.96
CA ILE A 694 14.80 -11.26 -42.41
C ILE A 694 13.53 -10.92 -43.19
N GLU A 695 12.65 -11.89 -43.38
CA GLU A 695 11.40 -11.75 -44.11
C GLU A 695 10.16 -11.89 -43.18
N PRO A 696 8.99 -11.36 -43.56
CA PRO A 696 7.75 -11.57 -42.81
C PRO A 696 7.47 -13.07 -42.58
N GLY A 697 7.15 -13.46 -41.34
CA GLY A 697 6.99 -14.87 -40.97
C GLY A 697 8.27 -15.54 -40.45
N GLU A 698 9.43 -14.87 -40.50
CA GLU A 698 10.67 -15.35 -39.88
C GLU A 698 10.91 -14.77 -38.47
N GLN A 699 11.76 -15.47 -37.71
CA GLN A 699 12.11 -15.12 -36.34
C GLN A 699 13.56 -14.64 -36.25
N PHE A 700 13.81 -13.64 -35.42
CA PHE A 700 15.14 -13.22 -34.98
C PHE A 700 15.15 -13.07 -33.46
N PHE A 701 16.28 -12.61 -32.91
CA PHE A 701 16.44 -12.42 -31.48
C PHE A 701 16.87 -10.98 -31.16
N MET A 702 16.29 -10.39 -30.12
CA MET A 702 16.50 -9.00 -29.75
C MET A 702 16.52 -8.78 -28.24
N ASN A 703 17.41 -7.93 -27.75
CA ASN A 703 17.33 -7.32 -26.43
C ASN A 703 17.47 -5.80 -26.58
N VAL A 704 16.91 -5.04 -25.64
CA VAL A 704 17.06 -3.57 -25.60
C VAL A 704 17.44 -3.13 -24.20
N VAL A 705 18.33 -2.15 -24.05
CA VAL A 705 18.73 -1.61 -22.74
C VAL A 705 18.81 -0.09 -22.79
N ARG A 706 18.37 0.54 -21.71
CA ARG A 706 18.64 1.95 -21.40
C ARG A 706 19.93 2.02 -20.60
N ARG A 707 21.03 2.50 -21.19
CA ARG A 707 22.34 2.64 -20.54
C ARG A 707 22.54 4.05 -20.02
N SER A 708 23.29 4.18 -18.93
CA SER A 708 23.63 5.45 -18.30
C SER A 708 25.10 5.48 -17.91
N GLY A 709 25.81 6.55 -18.27
CA GLY A 709 27.15 6.83 -17.73
C GLY A 709 27.13 7.40 -16.30
N THR A 710 25.96 7.78 -15.77
CA THR A 710 25.86 8.53 -14.50
C THR A 710 24.80 8.04 -13.52
N ASP A 711 24.04 7.00 -13.86
CA ASP A 711 22.98 6.40 -13.06
C ASP A 711 23.15 4.88 -13.01
N ASP A 712 22.87 4.28 -11.86
CA ASP A 712 22.94 2.83 -11.66
C ASP A 712 21.70 2.10 -12.20
N ASP A 713 20.56 2.78 -12.35
CA ASP A 713 19.36 2.20 -12.93
C ASP A 713 19.46 2.14 -14.47
N GLN A 714 20.01 1.02 -14.94
CA GLN A 714 20.22 0.68 -16.35
C GLN A 714 19.34 -0.51 -16.76
N PRO A 715 18.02 -0.31 -16.88
CA PRO A 715 17.09 -1.40 -17.13
C PRO A 715 17.17 -1.92 -18.56
N MET A 716 16.93 -3.23 -18.68
CA MET A 716 16.92 -3.96 -19.93
C MET A 716 15.58 -4.67 -20.15
N TRP A 717 15.17 -4.70 -21.40
CA TRP A 717 14.20 -5.63 -21.94
C TRP A 717 14.94 -6.88 -22.43
N ALA A 718 15.01 -7.90 -21.56
CA ALA A 718 15.75 -9.14 -21.77
C ALA A 718 14.95 -10.37 -21.32
N SER A 719 15.28 -11.56 -21.83
CA SER A 719 14.48 -12.76 -21.54
C SER A 719 14.77 -13.42 -20.20
N THR A 720 15.95 -13.14 -19.64
CA THR A 720 16.43 -13.66 -18.34
C THR A 720 17.24 -12.61 -17.58
N GLN A 721 17.40 -12.82 -16.28
CA GLN A 721 18.29 -12.06 -15.39
C GLN A 721 19.74 -12.55 -15.59
N ALA A 722 20.33 -12.22 -16.74
CA ALA A 722 21.71 -12.56 -17.11
C ALA A 722 22.40 -11.32 -17.70
N ASP A 723 23.64 -11.44 -18.14
CA ASP A 723 24.29 -10.36 -18.89
C ASP A 723 23.42 -9.96 -20.08
N PHE A 724 23.22 -8.66 -20.27
CA PHE A 724 22.46 -8.10 -21.38
C PHE A 724 22.97 -8.62 -22.74
N GLU A 725 24.28 -8.83 -22.83
CA GLU A 725 24.97 -9.31 -24.03
C GLU A 725 25.09 -10.85 -24.12
N ASP A 726 24.52 -11.60 -23.16
CA ASP A 726 24.45 -13.07 -23.22
C ASP A 726 23.53 -13.50 -24.38
N THR A 727 24.15 -13.84 -25.51
CA THR A 727 23.42 -14.21 -26.72
C THR A 727 22.66 -15.52 -26.59
N ALA A 728 22.98 -16.38 -25.61
CA ALA A 728 22.23 -17.60 -25.36
C ALA A 728 20.82 -17.31 -24.83
N ARG A 729 20.55 -16.09 -24.35
CA ARG A 729 19.33 -15.73 -23.60
C ARG A 729 18.62 -14.47 -24.13
N LEU A 730 18.67 -14.26 -25.44
CA LEU A 730 17.95 -13.19 -26.12
C LEU A 730 16.43 -13.48 -26.24
N ASN A 731 15.61 -12.42 -26.22
CA ASN A 731 14.18 -12.55 -26.53
C ASN A 731 13.99 -12.92 -28.00
N ALA A 732 13.08 -13.86 -28.27
CA ALA A 732 12.69 -14.15 -29.65
C ALA A 732 11.69 -13.09 -30.13
N VAL A 733 11.88 -12.60 -31.34
CA VAL A 733 10.97 -11.68 -32.03
C VAL A 733 10.59 -12.30 -33.38
N GLN A 734 9.29 -12.46 -33.60
CA GLN A 734 8.71 -13.04 -34.79
C GLN A 734 8.09 -11.92 -35.63
N LEU A 735 8.45 -11.80 -36.91
CA LEU A 735 7.75 -10.87 -37.80
C LEU A 735 6.37 -11.43 -38.15
N ASP A 736 5.32 -10.63 -37.98
CA ASP A 736 3.96 -11.02 -38.31
C ASP A 736 3.78 -11.13 -39.84
N GLU A 737 3.10 -12.17 -40.29
CA GLU A 737 2.74 -12.32 -41.71
C GLU A 737 1.53 -11.44 -42.09
N GLY A 738 0.87 -10.84 -41.10
CA GLY A 738 -0.35 -10.04 -41.30
C GLY A 738 -1.62 -10.89 -41.41
N LYS A 739 -1.58 -12.16 -40.99
CA LYS A 739 -2.74 -13.08 -41.02
C LYS A 739 -3.92 -12.58 -40.19
N ALA A 740 -3.65 -11.86 -39.09
CA ALA A 740 -4.67 -11.25 -38.25
C ALA A 740 -5.35 -10.04 -38.91
N LEU A 741 -4.80 -9.49 -40.00
CA LEU A 741 -5.39 -8.39 -40.75
C LEU A 741 -5.83 -8.79 -42.18
N ALA A 742 -5.55 -10.03 -42.59
CA ALA A 742 -5.86 -10.51 -43.92
C ALA A 742 -7.38 -10.48 -44.17
N GLY A 743 -7.80 -9.79 -45.22
CA GLY A 743 -9.22 -9.65 -45.59
C GLY A 743 -9.97 -8.52 -44.90
N LEU A 744 -9.37 -7.85 -43.90
CA LEU A 744 -9.94 -6.65 -43.29
C LEU A 744 -9.82 -5.45 -44.24
N ASP A 745 -10.88 -4.65 -44.35
CA ASP A 745 -10.78 -3.33 -44.98
C ASP A 745 -9.98 -2.39 -44.06
N LEU A 746 -8.69 -2.31 -44.33
CA LEU A 746 -7.76 -1.45 -43.64
C LEU A 746 -7.89 0.02 -44.05
N ASP A 747 -8.84 0.41 -44.90
CA ASP A 747 -9.19 1.82 -45.13
C ASP A 747 -10.55 2.17 -44.50
N LEU A 748 -11.21 1.20 -43.85
CA LEU A 748 -12.42 1.44 -43.10
C LEU A 748 -12.14 2.45 -41.97
N VAL A 749 -12.79 3.60 -42.07
CA VAL A 749 -12.90 4.63 -41.04
C VAL A 749 -14.30 4.49 -40.46
N PRO A 750 -14.57 3.52 -39.56
CA PRO A 750 -15.91 3.35 -39.03
C PRO A 750 -16.40 4.65 -38.38
N THR A 751 -17.62 5.06 -38.71
CA THR A 751 -18.25 6.24 -38.10
C THR A 751 -18.84 5.92 -36.73
N GLU A 752 -19.19 4.65 -36.48
CA GLU A 752 -19.84 4.18 -35.25
C GLU A 752 -19.33 2.78 -34.85
N PRO A 753 -19.44 2.38 -33.56
CA PRO A 753 -19.10 1.04 -33.12
C PRO A 753 -20.23 0.06 -33.44
N VAL A 754 -19.95 -1.23 -33.36
CA VAL A 754 -20.92 -2.30 -33.56
C VAL A 754 -21.88 -2.33 -32.37
N ARG A 755 -23.19 -2.24 -32.67
CA ARG A 755 -24.27 -2.32 -31.67
C ARG A 755 -25.14 -3.58 -31.82
N GLU A 756 -25.03 -4.31 -32.93
CA GLU A 756 -25.82 -5.52 -33.15
C GLU A 756 -25.45 -6.61 -32.14
N GLY A 757 -26.45 -7.12 -31.42
CA GLY A 757 -26.29 -8.15 -30.39
C GLY A 757 -25.79 -7.63 -29.04
N VAL A 758 -25.66 -6.30 -28.85
CA VAL A 758 -25.28 -5.74 -27.55
C VAL A 758 -26.43 -5.90 -26.54
N VAL A 759 -26.15 -6.50 -25.38
CA VAL A 759 -27.13 -6.73 -24.30
C VAL A 759 -26.78 -6.01 -23.00
N GLY A 760 -25.66 -5.28 -23.00
CA GLY A 760 -25.24 -4.37 -21.94
C GLY A 760 -24.09 -3.49 -22.42
N LEU A 761 -24.15 -2.19 -22.14
CA LEU A 761 -23.15 -1.22 -22.58
C LEU A 761 -23.03 -0.09 -21.57
N TRP A 762 -21.83 0.11 -21.01
CA TRP A 762 -21.55 1.14 -20.02
C TRP A 762 -20.38 2.00 -20.49
N GLU A 763 -20.66 3.24 -20.87
CA GLU A 763 -19.65 4.15 -21.42
C GLU A 763 -18.75 4.78 -20.34
N PHE A 764 -19.16 4.75 -19.07
CA PHE A 764 -18.42 5.31 -17.94
C PHE A 764 -18.05 6.80 -18.09
N THR A 765 -18.94 7.58 -18.72
CA THR A 765 -18.75 9.01 -19.00
C THR A 765 -19.32 9.94 -17.92
N GLU A 766 -20.02 9.42 -16.91
CA GLU A 766 -20.78 10.20 -15.93
C GLU A 766 -19.88 11.08 -15.05
N GLY A 767 -18.68 10.60 -14.70
CA GLY A 767 -17.66 11.39 -14.02
C GLY A 767 -17.96 11.77 -12.56
N SER A 768 -19.13 11.41 -12.04
CA SER A 768 -19.58 11.60 -10.66
C SER A 768 -20.74 10.66 -10.33
N GLY A 769 -21.11 10.54 -9.05
CA GLY A 769 -22.19 9.66 -8.61
C GLY A 769 -21.78 8.21 -8.37
N THR A 770 -22.77 7.36 -8.07
CA THR A 770 -22.58 5.95 -7.67
C THR A 770 -23.25 4.95 -8.61
N THR A 771 -23.68 5.39 -9.80
CA THR A 771 -24.27 4.54 -10.83
C THR A 771 -23.60 4.76 -12.19
N VAL A 772 -23.77 3.79 -13.08
CA VAL A 772 -23.32 3.82 -14.48
C VAL A 772 -24.50 3.42 -15.36
N ALA A 773 -24.82 4.24 -16.34
CA ALA A 773 -25.99 4.03 -17.19
C ALA A 773 -25.73 2.91 -18.20
N ASP A 774 -26.74 2.05 -18.41
CA ASP A 774 -26.74 1.10 -19.51
C ASP A 774 -27.28 1.77 -20.78
N SER A 775 -26.40 1.94 -21.76
CA SER A 775 -26.69 2.53 -23.06
C SER A 775 -27.11 1.50 -24.12
N SER A 776 -27.24 0.21 -23.76
CA SER A 776 -27.68 -0.85 -24.69
C SER A 776 -29.21 -0.85 -24.94
N GLY A 777 -29.97 -0.22 -24.05
CA GLY A 777 -31.44 -0.23 -24.08
C GLY A 777 -32.10 -1.34 -23.26
N TYR A 778 -31.33 -2.19 -22.58
CA TYR A 778 -31.84 -3.26 -21.71
C TYR A 778 -32.06 -2.81 -20.26
N GLY A 779 -31.54 -1.65 -19.87
CA GLY A 779 -31.79 -1.04 -18.56
C GLY A 779 -31.00 -1.67 -17.42
N ALA A 780 -29.87 -2.34 -17.71
CA ALA A 780 -28.98 -2.93 -16.71
C ALA A 780 -28.06 -1.87 -16.06
N GLU A 781 -28.66 -0.90 -15.36
CA GLU A 781 -27.92 0.15 -14.65
C GLU A 781 -26.94 -0.46 -13.64
N GLY A 782 -25.67 -0.09 -13.75
CA GLY A 782 -24.63 -0.56 -12.85
C GLY A 782 -24.50 0.29 -11.60
N LYS A 783 -24.08 -0.34 -10.50
CA LYS A 783 -23.88 0.30 -9.18
C LYS A 783 -22.42 0.23 -8.78
N LEU A 784 -21.84 1.36 -8.39
CA LEU A 784 -20.48 1.46 -7.87
C LEU A 784 -20.47 1.01 -6.39
N ILE A 785 -19.93 -0.18 -6.09
CA ILE A 785 -19.95 -0.81 -4.75
C ILE A 785 -18.66 -0.54 -3.98
N ASN A 786 -18.80 -0.08 -2.73
CA ASN A 786 -17.72 0.32 -1.81
C ASN A 786 -16.84 1.49 -2.31
N GLY A 787 -17.40 2.33 -3.17
CA GLY A 787 -16.83 3.62 -3.56
C GLY A 787 -15.69 3.62 -4.59
N PRO A 788 -15.79 2.92 -5.74
CA PRO A 788 -14.97 3.24 -6.90
C PRO A 788 -15.11 4.73 -7.24
N THR A 789 -14.03 5.32 -7.74
CA THR A 789 -13.96 6.75 -8.06
C THR A 789 -13.99 6.96 -9.57
N TRP A 790 -14.05 8.22 -9.99
CA TRP A 790 -13.99 8.58 -11.40
C TRP A 790 -12.59 9.08 -11.74
N GLY A 791 -11.95 8.41 -12.69
CA GLY A 791 -10.63 8.78 -13.19
C GLY A 791 -10.71 9.50 -14.54
N THR A 792 -9.54 9.85 -15.07
CA THR A 792 -9.44 10.29 -16.46
C THR A 792 -9.52 9.07 -17.35
N GLY A 793 -10.59 8.98 -18.13
CA GLY A 793 -10.80 7.87 -19.06
C GLY A 793 -9.80 7.87 -20.20
N ARG A 794 -9.96 6.91 -21.10
CA ARG A 794 -9.29 7.01 -22.39
C ARG A 794 -9.78 8.26 -23.11
N HIS A 795 -11.09 8.50 -23.00
CA HIS A 795 -11.78 9.72 -23.41
C HIS A 795 -12.75 10.18 -22.35
N GLY A 796 -12.63 11.43 -21.91
CA GLY A 796 -13.46 11.96 -20.84
C GLY A 796 -13.18 11.28 -19.49
N LYS A 797 -14.04 10.34 -19.08
CA LYS A 797 -14.07 9.75 -17.73
C LYS A 797 -14.00 8.23 -17.80
N ALA A 798 -13.63 7.62 -16.69
CA ALA A 798 -13.61 6.17 -16.52
C ALA A 798 -13.85 5.83 -15.05
N VAL A 799 -14.23 4.58 -14.77
CA VAL A 799 -14.30 4.08 -13.40
C VAL A 799 -12.90 3.68 -12.95
N GLU A 800 -12.44 4.27 -11.84
CA GLU A 800 -11.20 3.93 -11.16
C GLU A 800 -11.45 3.00 -9.97
N LEU A 801 -10.71 1.90 -9.98
CA LEU A 801 -10.73 0.80 -9.03
C LEU A 801 -9.37 0.75 -8.31
N ASN A 802 -9.38 0.59 -6.99
CA ASN A 802 -8.15 0.57 -6.18
C ASN A 802 -7.78 -0.83 -5.65
N GLY A 803 -8.46 -1.87 -6.13
CA GLY A 803 -8.26 -3.28 -5.78
C GLY A 803 -8.58 -3.68 -4.33
N TYR A 804 -9.25 -2.85 -3.54
CA TYR A 804 -9.70 -3.20 -2.19
C TYR A 804 -11.23 -3.17 -2.11
N TYR A 805 -11.88 -4.28 -2.47
CA TYR A 805 -13.33 -4.45 -2.42
C TYR A 805 -14.14 -3.37 -3.17
N ARG A 806 -13.59 -2.70 -4.19
CA ARG A 806 -14.31 -1.73 -5.03
C ARG A 806 -14.59 -2.31 -6.39
N TRP A 807 -15.84 -2.25 -6.85
CA TRP A 807 -16.24 -2.78 -8.16
C TRP A 807 -17.51 -2.13 -8.67
N VAL A 808 -17.85 -2.41 -9.92
CA VAL A 808 -19.16 -2.10 -10.49
C VAL A 808 -19.99 -3.38 -10.51
N ASP A 809 -21.14 -3.37 -9.86
CA ASP A 809 -22.14 -4.42 -9.92
C ASP A 809 -23.15 -4.10 -11.02
N LEU A 810 -23.23 -4.96 -12.03
CA LEU A 810 -24.09 -4.82 -13.20
C LEU A 810 -25.35 -5.70 -13.09
N GLY A 811 -25.56 -6.37 -11.95
CA GLY A 811 -26.77 -7.13 -11.66
C GLY A 811 -26.78 -8.58 -12.17
N LEU A 812 -27.88 -9.27 -11.87
CA LEU A 812 -28.14 -10.67 -12.25
C LEU A 812 -29.27 -10.73 -13.30
N GLU A 813 -29.12 -9.96 -14.37
CA GLU A 813 -30.19 -9.81 -15.35
C GLU A 813 -30.30 -11.03 -16.29
N PRO A 814 -31.52 -11.43 -16.72
CA PRO A 814 -31.73 -12.61 -17.55
C PRO A 814 -31.00 -12.59 -18.89
N GLN A 815 -30.81 -11.41 -19.50
CA GLN A 815 -30.09 -11.25 -20.77
C GLN A 815 -28.60 -11.60 -20.67
N PHE A 816 -28.05 -11.70 -19.46
CA PHE A 816 -26.67 -12.16 -19.25
C PHE A 816 -26.55 -13.69 -19.23
N VAL A 817 -27.64 -14.45 -19.38
CA VAL A 817 -27.63 -15.91 -19.55
C VAL A 817 -27.39 -16.23 -21.02
N LEU A 818 -26.11 -16.43 -21.37
CA LEU A 818 -25.66 -16.51 -22.76
C LEU A 818 -25.10 -17.90 -23.10
N GLN A 819 -25.25 -18.32 -24.36
CA GLN A 819 -24.63 -19.54 -24.91
C GLN A 819 -23.54 -19.25 -25.95
N THR A 820 -23.58 -18.05 -26.53
CA THR A 820 -22.52 -17.41 -27.31
C THR A 820 -22.36 -16.01 -26.76
N LEU A 821 -21.15 -15.43 -26.81
CA LEU A 821 -20.93 -14.11 -26.24
C LEU A 821 -19.69 -13.40 -26.75
N ALA A 822 -19.66 -12.08 -26.55
CA ALA A 822 -18.44 -11.30 -26.48
C ALA A 822 -18.42 -10.43 -25.22
N LEU A 823 -17.29 -10.39 -24.52
CA LEU A 823 -16.99 -9.42 -23.44
C LEU A 823 -15.95 -8.45 -23.97
N GLU A 824 -16.21 -7.15 -23.88
CA GLU A 824 -15.37 -6.09 -24.44
C GLU A 824 -15.19 -4.95 -23.45
N THR A 825 -13.97 -4.43 -23.30
CA THR A 825 -13.72 -3.22 -22.51
C THR A 825 -12.35 -2.60 -22.78
N TRP A 826 -12.21 -1.31 -22.50
CA TRP A 826 -10.91 -0.66 -22.32
C TRP A 826 -10.46 -0.73 -20.87
N VAL A 827 -9.17 -1.03 -20.67
CA VAL A 827 -8.59 -1.26 -19.35
C VAL A 827 -7.22 -0.59 -19.23
N LYS A 828 -6.94 0.02 -18.08
CA LYS A 828 -5.64 0.53 -17.68
C LYS A 828 -5.33 0.11 -16.25
N PHE A 829 -4.62 -1.00 -16.06
CA PHE A 829 -4.28 -1.45 -14.70
C PHE A 829 -3.02 -0.73 -14.18
N THR A 830 -2.94 -0.46 -12.89
CA THR A 830 -1.83 0.32 -12.29
C THR A 830 -0.88 -0.54 -11.46
N THR A 831 -1.34 -1.69 -11.01
CA THR A 831 -0.50 -2.70 -10.36
C THR A 831 -1.12 -4.08 -10.56
N MET A 832 -0.28 -5.12 -10.54
CA MET A 832 -0.72 -6.51 -10.55
C MET A 832 -0.71 -7.02 -9.12
N ALA A 833 -1.88 -7.06 -8.49
CA ALA A 833 -2.09 -7.67 -7.18
C ALA A 833 -3.05 -8.86 -7.33
N GLY A 834 -2.51 -10.06 -7.60
CA GLY A 834 -3.32 -11.23 -7.95
C GLY A 834 -3.92 -11.14 -9.36
N TYR A 835 -4.91 -11.98 -9.66
CA TYR A 835 -5.64 -11.93 -10.93
C TYR A 835 -6.52 -10.68 -10.97
N ALA A 836 -6.24 -9.76 -11.88
CA ALA A 836 -7.08 -8.57 -12.05
C ALA A 836 -8.37 -9.00 -12.77
N ALA A 837 -9.45 -9.11 -11.99
CA ALA A 837 -10.78 -9.40 -12.48
C ALA A 837 -11.32 -8.19 -13.24
N VAL A 838 -11.31 -8.23 -14.58
CA VAL A 838 -11.73 -7.10 -15.39
C VAL A 838 -13.25 -7.07 -15.51
N MET A 839 -13.85 -8.15 -16.02
CA MET A 839 -15.30 -8.30 -16.14
C MET A 839 -15.70 -9.77 -16.06
N GLY A 840 -16.78 -10.11 -15.38
CA GLY A 840 -17.30 -11.48 -15.42
C GLY A 840 -18.54 -11.72 -14.60
N ARG A 841 -19.21 -12.84 -14.88
CA ARG A 841 -20.40 -13.31 -14.16
C ARG A 841 -20.01 -14.47 -13.24
N GLY A 842 -19.39 -14.13 -12.12
CA GLY A 842 -18.93 -15.08 -11.09
C GLY A 842 -17.66 -15.86 -11.40
N TYR A 843 -17.15 -16.56 -10.38
CA TYR A 843 -15.96 -17.40 -10.42
C TYR A 843 -16.16 -18.66 -9.56
N ALA A 844 -15.39 -19.73 -9.82
CA ALA A 844 -15.47 -21.03 -9.14
C ALA A 844 -16.88 -21.70 -9.23
N GLU A 845 -17.34 -22.39 -8.18
CA GLU A 845 -18.64 -23.07 -8.16
C GLU A 845 -19.79 -22.07 -8.37
N GLY A 846 -20.35 -22.04 -9.58
CA GLY A 846 -21.48 -21.19 -9.95
C GLY A 846 -21.15 -19.94 -10.78
N GLY A 847 -19.92 -19.81 -11.32
CA GLY A 847 -19.58 -18.79 -12.32
C GLY A 847 -19.83 -19.22 -13.76
N SER A 848 -20.20 -18.29 -14.64
CA SER A 848 -20.53 -18.55 -16.06
C SER A 848 -19.37 -18.24 -16.99
N TYR A 849 -18.91 -16.99 -17.00
CA TYR A 849 -17.86 -16.51 -17.91
C TYR A 849 -17.12 -15.34 -17.29
N SER A 850 -15.86 -15.13 -17.68
CA SER A 850 -15.04 -14.05 -17.12
C SER A 850 -13.81 -13.73 -17.98
N LEU A 851 -13.41 -12.47 -17.95
CA LEU A 851 -12.22 -11.90 -18.57
C LEU A 851 -11.30 -11.32 -17.49
N HIS A 852 -10.04 -11.74 -17.48
CA HIS A 852 -9.05 -11.35 -16.48
C HIS A 852 -7.72 -10.96 -17.12
N ILE A 853 -6.91 -10.24 -16.35
CA ILE A 853 -5.49 -10.07 -16.60
C ILE A 853 -4.72 -10.92 -15.59
N ARG A 854 -3.90 -11.84 -16.10
CA ARG A 854 -3.15 -12.83 -15.32
C ARG A 854 -2.01 -12.20 -14.54
N TYR A 855 -1.91 -12.54 -13.26
CA TYR A 855 -0.77 -12.17 -12.41
C TYR A 855 0.55 -12.76 -12.94
N GLY A 856 1.63 -12.00 -12.81
CA GLY A 856 2.98 -12.35 -13.26
C GLY A 856 3.29 -11.89 -14.69
N ASP A 857 2.47 -12.29 -15.68
CA ASP A 857 2.77 -12.07 -17.10
C ASP A 857 1.86 -11.06 -17.81
N GLY A 858 0.76 -10.62 -17.19
CA GLY A 858 -0.17 -9.65 -17.79
C GLY A 858 -0.98 -10.20 -18.96
N SER A 859 -0.92 -11.50 -19.24
CA SER A 859 -1.69 -12.13 -20.32
C SER A 859 -3.19 -12.08 -20.06
N ILE A 860 -3.98 -12.02 -21.12
CA ILE A 860 -5.44 -12.04 -21.03
C ILE A 860 -5.90 -13.47 -20.79
N TRP A 861 -6.79 -13.67 -19.83
CA TRP A 861 -7.39 -14.94 -19.49
C TRP A 861 -8.89 -14.84 -19.71
N PHE A 862 -9.41 -15.63 -20.64
CA PHE A 862 -10.84 -15.76 -20.92
C PHE A 862 -11.32 -17.15 -20.49
N GLU A 863 -12.38 -17.20 -19.70
CA GLU A 863 -12.81 -18.43 -19.03
C GLU A 863 -14.32 -18.62 -19.14
N LEU A 864 -14.73 -19.86 -19.42
CA LEU A 864 -16.12 -20.31 -19.46
C LEU A 864 -16.34 -21.51 -18.52
N GLY A 865 -17.48 -21.53 -17.82
CA GLY A 865 -17.93 -22.65 -17.01
C GLY A 865 -19.04 -23.42 -17.72
N ASP A 866 -18.95 -24.75 -17.72
CA ASP A 866 -20.00 -25.60 -18.25
C ASP A 866 -20.98 -26.11 -17.18
N THR A 867 -22.07 -26.70 -17.63
CA THR A 867 -23.15 -27.23 -16.77
C THR A 867 -22.72 -28.40 -15.88
N GLN A 868 -21.54 -28.98 -16.11
CA GLN A 868 -20.95 -30.04 -15.29
C GLN A 868 -19.98 -29.49 -14.23
N GLY A 869 -19.82 -28.17 -14.16
CA GLY A 869 -18.91 -27.51 -13.23
C GLY A 869 -17.45 -27.50 -13.70
N LYS A 870 -17.16 -27.91 -14.95
CA LYS A 870 -15.81 -27.83 -15.51
C LYS A 870 -15.55 -26.44 -16.07
N ARG A 871 -14.31 -25.96 -15.87
CA ARG A 871 -13.83 -24.67 -16.38
C ARG A 871 -12.97 -24.87 -17.62
N HIS A 872 -13.25 -24.09 -18.65
CA HIS A 872 -12.51 -24.04 -19.90
C HIS A 872 -11.82 -22.69 -19.99
N ILE A 873 -10.51 -22.71 -20.10
CA ILE A 873 -9.65 -21.53 -19.98
C ILE A 873 -8.90 -21.34 -21.29
N TYR A 874 -9.02 -20.15 -21.88
CA TYR A 874 -8.16 -19.69 -22.95
C TYR A 874 -7.28 -18.54 -22.47
N ASN A 875 -5.97 -18.76 -22.41
CA ASN A 875 -4.98 -17.79 -21.96
C ASN A 875 -3.81 -17.76 -22.96
N PRO A 876 -3.95 -17.06 -24.10
CA PRO A 876 -2.86 -16.96 -25.06
C PRO A 876 -1.77 -16.01 -24.52
N ARG A 877 -0.61 -16.57 -24.18
CA ARG A 877 0.54 -15.83 -23.61
C ARG A 877 1.43 -15.13 -24.63
N GLU A 878 0.91 -14.88 -25.82
CA GLU A 878 1.65 -14.26 -26.93
C GLU A 878 1.55 -12.72 -26.89
N ALA A 879 0.66 -12.19 -26.06
CA ALA A 879 0.55 -10.77 -25.77
C ALA A 879 0.08 -10.58 -24.31
N ALA A 880 0.44 -9.43 -23.75
CA ALA A 880 0.08 -9.03 -22.40
C ALA A 880 -0.43 -7.59 -22.39
N VAL A 881 -1.21 -7.24 -21.37
CA VAL A 881 -1.62 -5.85 -21.11
C VAL A 881 -0.49 -5.15 -20.33
N PRO A 882 -0.07 -3.93 -20.70
CA PRO A 882 0.94 -3.16 -19.97
C PRO A 882 0.39 -2.59 -18.66
N VAL A 883 1.24 -2.53 -17.63
CA VAL A 883 0.96 -1.69 -16.46
C VAL A 883 0.93 -0.22 -16.92
N GLY A 884 -0.10 0.51 -16.54
CA GLY A 884 -0.16 1.96 -16.67
C GLY A 884 -0.52 2.45 -18.06
N GLU A 885 -1.07 1.59 -18.93
CA GLU A 885 -1.46 1.94 -20.30
C GLU A 885 -2.87 1.47 -20.63
N TRP A 886 -3.56 2.23 -21.50
CA TRP A 886 -4.89 1.86 -21.97
C TRP A 886 -4.81 0.77 -23.04
N CYS A 887 -5.54 -0.32 -22.85
CA CYS A 887 -5.68 -1.41 -23.81
C CYS A 887 -7.13 -1.79 -24.00
N HIS A 888 -7.49 -2.12 -25.23
CA HIS A 888 -8.79 -2.68 -25.56
C HIS A 888 -8.69 -4.20 -25.51
N ILE A 889 -9.50 -4.86 -24.69
CA ILE A 889 -9.49 -6.32 -24.56
C ILE A 889 -10.86 -6.89 -24.88
N VAL A 890 -10.88 -8.00 -25.62
CA VAL A 890 -12.12 -8.70 -26.00
C VAL A 890 -11.95 -10.21 -25.84
N GLY A 891 -12.95 -10.89 -25.28
CA GLY A 891 -13.07 -12.35 -25.30
C GLY A 891 -14.35 -12.76 -26.03
N THR A 892 -14.28 -13.68 -26.99
CA THR A 892 -15.44 -14.12 -27.78
C THR A 892 -15.62 -15.63 -27.75
N TYR A 893 -16.87 -16.09 -27.80
CA TYR A 893 -17.24 -17.50 -27.93
C TYR A 893 -18.42 -17.68 -28.87
N ASP A 894 -18.21 -18.40 -29.97
CA ASP A 894 -19.19 -18.62 -31.04
C ASP A 894 -19.95 -19.96 -30.93
N GLY A 895 -19.79 -20.67 -29.81
CA GLY A 895 -20.35 -22.01 -29.60
C GLY A 895 -19.42 -23.16 -30.03
N GLN A 896 -18.31 -22.84 -30.69
CA GLN A 896 -17.32 -23.81 -31.19
C GLN A 896 -15.87 -23.44 -30.82
N THR A 897 -15.58 -22.16 -30.64
CA THR A 897 -14.23 -21.64 -30.43
C THR A 897 -14.24 -20.46 -29.47
N MET A 898 -13.34 -20.49 -28.47
CA MET A 898 -13.01 -19.32 -27.65
C MET A 898 -11.87 -18.53 -28.30
N ARG A 899 -12.00 -17.20 -28.39
CA ARG A 899 -10.93 -16.30 -28.87
C ARG A 899 -10.72 -15.13 -27.91
N VAL A 900 -9.54 -14.52 -28.01
CA VAL A 900 -9.15 -13.33 -27.24
C VAL A 900 -8.52 -12.34 -28.20
N TYR A 901 -8.79 -11.06 -28.00
CA TYR A 901 -8.25 -9.95 -28.77
C TYR A 901 -7.63 -8.90 -27.84
N LEU A 902 -6.54 -8.28 -28.29
CA LEU A 902 -5.89 -7.16 -27.65
C LEU A 902 -5.68 -6.07 -28.71
N ASN A 903 -6.16 -4.85 -28.42
CA ASN A 903 -6.09 -3.70 -29.32
C ASN A 903 -6.60 -4.03 -30.73
N GLY A 904 -7.77 -4.66 -30.79
CA GLY A 904 -8.43 -5.04 -32.04
C GLY A 904 -7.89 -6.30 -32.73
N ARG A 905 -6.76 -6.87 -32.29
CA ARG A 905 -6.10 -8.01 -32.95
C ARG A 905 -6.27 -9.30 -32.18
N GLU A 906 -6.50 -10.40 -32.89
CA GLU A 906 -6.63 -11.72 -32.30
C GLU A 906 -5.29 -12.18 -31.71
N VAL A 907 -5.31 -12.68 -30.47
CA VAL A 907 -4.15 -13.21 -29.76
C VAL A 907 -4.22 -14.74 -29.75
N GLY A 908 -3.16 -15.39 -30.24
CA GLY A 908 -3.12 -16.84 -30.42
C GLY A 908 -3.87 -17.32 -31.68
N SER A 909 -4.47 -18.50 -31.63
CA SER A 909 -5.19 -19.16 -32.75
C SER A 909 -6.67 -19.47 -32.45
N GLY A 910 -7.16 -19.06 -31.28
CA GLY A 910 -8.39 -19.57 -30.68
C GLY A 910 -8.24 -20.97 -30.06
N LEU A 911 -9.15 -21.31 -29.14
CA LEU A 911 -9.29 -22.62 -28.52
C LEU A 911 -10.58 -23.28 -29.02
N PRO A 912 -10.50 -24.33 -29.87
CA PRO A 912 -11.67 -25.11 -30.26
C PRO A 912 -12.25 -25.83 -29.04
N VAL A 913 -13.48 -25.49 -28.68
CA VAL A 913 -14.20 -26.07 -27.56
C VAL A 913 -15.70 -25.92 -27.78
N GLN A 914 -16.46 -27.00 -27.59
CA GLN A 914 -17.92 -26.97 -27.63
C GLN A 914 -18.45 -27.28 -26.24
N LEU A 915 -19.18 -26.34 -25.67
CA LEU A 915 -19.80 -26.45 -24.35
C LEU A 915 -21.12 -25.67 -24.28
N THR A 916 -21.97 -26.08 -23.34
CA THR A 916 -23.11 -25.29 -22.87
C THR A 916 -22.65 -24.48 -21.66
N ILE A 917 -22.75 -23.15 -21.75
CA ILE A 917 -22.35 -22.26 -20.65
C ILE A 917 -23.36 -22.42 -19.52
N ALA A 918 -22.85 -22.59 -18.29
CA ALA A 918 -23.68 -22.63 -17.09
C ALA A 918 -24.35 -21.26 -16.85
N GLU A 919 -25.62 -21.28 -16.45
CA GLU A 919 -26.39 -20.05 -16.14
C GLU A 919 -25.72 -19.19 -15.06
N GLY A 920 -25.05 -19.84 -14.10
CA GLY A 920 -24.40 -19.18 -12.98
C GLY A 920 -25.40 -18.54 -12.02
N LYS A 921 -24.93 -18.23 -10.79
CA LYS A 921 -25.76 -17.58 -9.76
C LYS A 921 -25.20 -16.25 -9.29
N SER A 922 -24.06 -15.85 -9.83
CA SER A 922 -23.38 -14.61 -9.47
C SER A 922 -23.80 -13.46 -10.40
N PRO A 923 -23.86 -12.22 -9.90
CA PRO A 923 -24.08 -11.06 -10.74
C PRO A 923 -22.92 -10.86 -11.73
N LEU A 924 -23.18 -10.11 -12.80
CA LEU A 924 -22.15 -9.57 -13.68
C LEU A 924 -21.45 -8.42 -12.95
N THR A 925 -20.12 -8.44 -12.91
CA THR A 925 -19.32 -7.43 -12.22
C THR A 925 -18.16 -6.96 -13.08
N VAL A 926 -17.72 -5.72 -12.85
CA VAL A 926 -16.47 -5.14 -13.40
C VAL A 926 -15.55 -4.80 -12.24
N GLY A 927 -14.29 -5.25 -12.31
CA GLY A 927 -13.27 -4.93 -11.31
C GLY A 927 -13.16 -5.90 -10.12
N TYR A 928 -14.05 -6.89 -10.02
CA TYR A 928 -14.07 -7.85 -8.92
C TYR A 928 -14.68 -9.19 -9.33
N LEU A 929 -14.07 -10.28 -8.89
CA LEU A 929 -14.67 -11.60 -8.90
C LEU A 929 -14.45 -12.29 -7.53
N PRO A 930 -15.53 -12.75 -6.86
CA PRO A 930 -15.43 -13.41 -5.57
C PRO A 930 -14.40 -14.55 -5.56
N GLN A 931 -13.56 -14.59 -4.52
CA GLN A 931 -12.55 -15.64 -4.28
C GLN A 931 -11.38 -15.71 -5.29
N ASN A 932 -11.33 -14.84 -6.32
CA ASN A 932 -10.24 -14.83 -7.29
C ASN A 932 -9.35 -13.58 -7.19
N GLY A 933 -9.95 -12.39 -7.28
CA GLY A 933 -9.17 -11.16 -7.28
C GLY A 933 -9.94 -9.89 -7.60
N TRP A 934 -9.21 -8.78 -7.53
CA TRP A 934 -9.67 -7.41 -7.67
C TRP A 934 -8.79 -6.72 -8.70
N MET A 935 -9.36 -5.77 -9.44
CA MET A 935 -8.57 -4.92 -10.31
C MET A 935 -8.14 -3.64 -9.59
N VAL A 936 -6.88 -3.24 -9.80
CA VAL A 936 -6.38 -1.89 -9.47
C VAL A 936 -6.10 -1.18 -10.79
N GLY A 937 -6.85 -0.13 -11.12
CA GLY A 937 -6.75 0.54 -12.41
C GLY A 937 -8.00 1.28 -12.82
N LEU A 938 -8.12 1.57 -14.11
CA LEU A 938 -9.26 2.23 -14.71
C LEU A 938 -9.90 1.32 -15.76
N VAL A 939 -11.23 1.36 -15.82
CA VAL A 939 -12.04 0.66 -16.83
C VAL A 939 -12.90 1.68 -17.55
N ASP A 940 -12.96 1.58 -18.87
CA ASP A 940 -13.68 2.46 -19.78
C ASP A 940 -14.45 1.63 -20.81
N GLU A 941 -15.58 2.16 -21.30
CA GLU A 941 -16.45 1.57 -22.33
C GLU A 941 -16.60 0.04 -22.25
N ALA A 942 -17.32 -0.47 -21.24
CA ALA A 942 -17.54 -1.89 -21.06
C ALA A 942 -18.80 -2.37 -21.81
N ALA A 943 -18.74 -3.50 -22.50
CA ALA A 943 -19.85 -4.04 -23.29
C ALA A 943 -19.93 -5.57 -23.24
N ILE A 944 -21.16 -6.09 -23.34
CA ILE A 944 -21.47 -7.51 -23.48
C ILE A 944 -22.41 -7.73 -24.67
N TYR A 945 -22.10 -8.75 -25.47
CA TYR A 945 -22.88 -9.14 -26.64
C TYR A 945 -23.39 -10.57 -26.47
N ASP A 946 -24.59 -10.86 -26.97
CA ASP A 946 -25.22 -12.20 -26.98
C ASP A 946 -24.71 -13.13 -28.09
N ARG A 947 -23.77 -12.63 -28.88
CA ARG A 947 -23.09 -13.33 -29.96
C ARG A 947 -21.58 -13.08 -29.89
N ALA A 948 -20.81 -13.94 -30.54
CA ALA A 948 -19.41 -13.62 -30.80
C ALA A 948 -19.31 -12.46 -31.80
N LEU A 949 -18.46 -11.48 -31.49
CA LEU A 949 -18.02 -10.50 -32.47
C LEU A 949 -17.04 -11.16 -33.44
N THR A 950 -17.14 -10.80 -34.71
CA THR A 950 -16.16 -11.14 -35.74
C THR A 950 -14.88 -10.32 -35.55
N ARG A 951 -13.80 -10.73 -36.22
CA ARG A 951 -12.53 -10.02 -36.17
C ARG A 951 -12.67 -8.59 -36.73
N GLU A 952 -13.43 -8.45 -37.81
CA GLU A 952 -13.77 -7.18 -38.46
C GLU A 952 -14.48 -6.24 -37.50
N GLU A 953 -15.44 -6.76 -36.74
CA GLU A 953 -16.22 -5.99 -35.77
C GLU A 953 -15.39 -5.58 -34.54
N VAL A 954 -14.56 -6.49 -34.01
CA VAL A 954 -13.62 -6.17 -32.92
C VAL A 954 -12.64 -5.08 -33.36
N TRP A 955 -12.13 -5.18 -34.59
CA TRP A 955 -11.26 -4.16 -35.17
C TRP A 955 -11.98 -2.82 -35.33
N GLN A 956 -13.23 -2.83 -35.82
CA GLN A 956 -14.07 -1.64 -35.93
C GLN A 956 -14.27 -0.94 -34.58
N ASN A 957 -14.62 -1.68 -33.52
CA ASN A 957 -14.82 -1.12 -32.18
C ASN A 957 -13.53 -0.54 -31.61
N TYR A 958 -12.42 -1.25 -31.76
CA TYR A 958 -11.09 -0.73 -31.38
C TYR A 958 -10.78 0.61 -32.04
N LEU A 959 -10.99 0.73 -33.35
CA LEU A 959 -10.72 1.96 -34.11
C LEU A 959 -11.67 3.11 -33.78
N TRP A 960 -12.92 2.81 -33.46
CA TRP A 960 -13.89 3.82 -33.05
C TRP A 960 -13.55 4.34 -31.66
N GLY A 961 -13.37 3.43 -30.69
CA GLY A 961 -12.94 3.77 -29.34
C GLY A 961 -11.64 4.55 -29.39
N ARG A 962 -10.73 4.18 -30.32
CA ARG A 962 -9.48 4.89 -30.57
C ARG A 962 -9.66 6.38 -30.88
N ARG A 963 -10.63 6.70 -31.74
CA ARG A 963 -10.84 8.00 -32.42
C ARG A 963 -11.73 9.01 -31.71
N LYS A 964 -12.54 8.55 -30.76
CA LYS A 964 -13.10 9.46 -29.74
C LYS A 964 -12.00 10.34 -29.14
#